data_AF-A0A524CW86-F1
#
_entry.id   AF-A0A524CW86-F1
#
_cell.length_a   1.000
_cell.length_b   1.000
_cell.length_c   1.000
_cell.angle_alpha   90.00
_cell.angle_beta   90.00
_cell.angle_gamma   90.00
#
_symmetry.space_group_name_H-M   'P 1'
#
loop_
_entity.id
_entity.type
_entity.pdbx_description
1 polymer ?
#
loop_
_entity_poly.entity_id
_entity_poly.type
_entity_poly.pdbx_seq_one_letter_code
_entity_poly.pdbx_strand_id
1 'polypeptide(L)'
;MKQTYVFAVLVLFVSGFLFVPDVTSNETSMTADGFVQDSTVLSGQVPRTIRVAVYDEPNATLPDYGAAGLTSTNITPLLLMLEGAGYDVTPLTFQNILNHELKAASYDVFVIFDNNPRENTSELVKQYWLGGGGILSIDGAINYITYFGIMCPDLEGTNDYGSDWDYVWSENHTIENRHPVTKAFEVGDKITNYLDWGAFNKTMLEFSSTSTEYTMLTSPDADPSWVNTLARDPELQGGRVVHAFGDDRDDYLPDESIIVEAVDWLAMRPKGRILFDLTNEPYYGVDPGDPSGYNLEGRHAAMRDYLVRNRFTFDKAYPDDGPLEISFLRQYDMLFINTPGLSYSTPEIDAIHQWVEEGGGLLLHGEYQSFSDQNANLREILSAYDMNITDTDYSPSTLITTNATVHPVNAFAASMEFLGGAFVESWGDAFTLWGDGAGNETIVAQEIGMGRVVLCGDINYLGNYIDYEDNAQFAENVANWLCSGGAEVLLYTDGKTSIGPDYNYYRSPAALALNELAVEYFMTNDRDMFNESLKMQTWELVIIDANNDAPATSHNLIIDHLEAGGKLIWRDFMFRYDFAPYNSTWSYLGWQGLGSTITGGPPDVFLWEPDHPVFNMPVEYGEATIESLNNLFMTDYTYVHLYDNATALAGITPTFDSNESAIVLGVEGRALCNMFAISQYVDDTDDSTYSDAYELFINEIAFMLRPTIDHPGDVEFEEGETGNSIVWNPESLYPARYVIYQNGSDIVDIAWFGEQVVLDLDYLTNGTYIFEILVYDRAGYSVLDEVQVDVLVPEIPTTTGELPILLIIAAAAAVVIIIVVVIVVQRRSKS
;
A
#
# COMPACT_ATOMS: atom_id res chain seq x y z
N MET A 1 -45.38 -57.76 52.42
CA MET A 1 -45.79 -58.07 51.03
C MET A 1 -44.60 -57.68 50.15
N LYS A 2 -43.76 -58.61 49.68
CA LYS A 2 -43.85 -59.44 48.43
C LYS A 2 -44.11 -58.56 47.19
N GLN A 3 -43.47 -58.63 46.03
CA GLN A 3 -42.37 -59.38 45.36
C GLN A 3 -42.23 -58.64 43.98
N THR A 4 -41.08 -58.15 43.51
CA THR A 4 -40.09 -58.80 42.59
C THR A 4 -40.53 -59.08 41.13
N TYR A 5 -39.60 -58.74 40.19
CA TYR A 5 -39.33 -59.19 38.80
C TYR A 5 -39.92 -58.34 37.63
N VAL A 6 -39.19 -57.78 36.63
CA VAL A 6 -37.98 -58.11 35.81
C VAL A 6 -38.31 -58.74 34.44
N PHE A 7 -37.92 -58.02 33.36
CA PHE A 7 -37.47 -58.43 32.01
C PHE A 7 -38.43 -59.14 31.01
N ALA A 8 -38.52 -58.66 29.77
CA ALA A 8 -37.64 -59.05 28.63
C ALA A 8 -38.22 -58.70 27.25
N VAL A 9 -37.30 -58.32 26.36
CA VAL A 9 -37.38 -57.98 24.93
C VAL A 9 -37.62 -59.22 24.04
N LEU A 10 -38.38 -59.07 22.94
CA LEU A 10 -38.24 -59.85 21.68
C LEU A 10 -39.04 -59.12 20.56
N VAL A 11 -38.40 -58.35 19.66
CA VAL A 11 -37.76 -58.78 18.39
C VAL A 11 -38.75 -58.95 17.22
N LEU A 12 -38.81 -57.89 16.40
CA LEU A 12 -38.53 -57.86 14.95
C LEU A 12 -39.60 -58.12 13.85
N PHE A 13 -39.63 -57.13 12.95
CA PHE A 13 -39.66 -57.17 11.47
C PHE A 13 -41.01 -56.98 10.71
N VAL A 14 -41.04 -55.85 9.99
CA VAL A 14 -41.65 -55.50 8.68
C VAL A 14 -43.12 -55.08 8.59
N SER A 15 -43.34 -53.78 8.39
CA SER A 15 -43.59 -53.18 7.05
C SER A 15 -43.86 -51.68 7.16
N GLY A 16 -43.17 -50.86 6.36
CA GLY A 16 -43.51 -49.45 6.17
C GLY A 16 -42.31 -48.51 6.18
N PHE A 17 -41.59 -48.50 5.07
CA PHE A 17 -40.44 -47.66 4.75
C PHE A 17 -40.76 -46.15 4.71
N LEU A 18 -39.73 -45.34 5.00
CA LEU A 18 -39.48 -43.96 4.57
C LEU A 18 -40.22 -42.81 5.27
N PHE A 19 -39.62 -42.34 6.37
CA PHE A 19 -39.32 -40.91 6.56
C PHE A 19 -37.99 -40.86 7.33
N VAL A 20 -36.89 -40.82 6.58
CA VAL A 20 -35.62 -40.32 7.10
C VAL A 20 -35.81 -38.81 7.18
N PRO A 21 -35.65 -38.16 8.35
CA PRO A 21 -35.48 -36.72 8.34
C PRO A 21 -34.18 -36.47 7.57
N ASP A 22 -34.25 -35.69 6.50
CA ASP A 22 -33.07 -35.14 5.86
C ASP A 22 -32.19 -34.56 6.96
N VAL A 23 -31.08 -35.24 7.24
CA VAL A 23 -29.92 -34.59 7.81
C VAL A 23 -29.24 -33.99 6.60
N THR A 24 -29.77 -32.87 6.13
CA THR A 24 -28.94 -31.92 5.43
C THR A 24 -27.87 -31.55 6.44
N SER A 25 -26.62 -31.90 6.13
CA SER A 25 -25.49 -31.13 6.60
C SER A 25 -25.85 -29.68 6.35
N ASN A 26 -26.12 -28.93 7.41
CA ASN A 26 -25.82 -27.51 7.35
C ASN A 26 -24.30 -27.48 7.25
N GLU A 27 -23.79 -27.59 6.02
CA GLU A 27 -22.68 -26.73 5.66
C GLU A 27 -23.22 -25.33 5.96
N THR A 28 -22.79 -24.77 7.09
CA THR A 28 -22.62 -23.33 7.13
C THR A 28 -21.63 -23.06 6.02
N SER A 29 -22.16 -22.83 4.82
CA SER A 29 -21.52 -21.93 3.89
C SER A 29 -21.10 -20.74 4.74
N MET A 30 -19.83 -20.37 4.70
CA MET A 30 -19.44 -19.01 5.00
C MET A 30 -20.09 -18.13 3.92
N THR A 31 -21.42 -18.03 3.93
CA THR A 31 -22.12 -16.99 3.19
C THR A 31 -21.62 -15.70 3.80
N ALA A 32 -21.07 -14.86 2.93
CA ALA A 32 -20.78 -13.46 3.18
C ALA A 32 -22.00 -12.75 3.79
N ASP A 33 -22.19 -12.89 5.10
CA ASP A 33 -23.21 -12.15 5.83
C ASP A 33 -22.65 -10.75 6.09
N GLY A 34 -23.13 -9.76 5.32
CA GLY A 34 -23.09 -8.35 5.71
C GLY A 34 -22.30 -7.37 4.85
N PHE A 35 -21.54 -7.81 3.85
CA PHE A 35 -20.74 -6.89 3.02
C PHE A 35 -21.59 -6.25 1.93
N VAL A 36 -21.72 -4.92 1.96
CA VAL A 36 -22.34 -4.15 0.88
C VAL A 36 -21.22 -3.45 0.11
N GLN A 37 -21.12 -3.70 -1.20
CA GLN A 37 -20.17 -3.03 -2.07
C GLN A 37 -20.50 -1.53 -2.18
N ASP A 38 -19.52 -0.66 -1.96
CA ASP A 38 -19.68 0.76 -2.28
C ASP A 38 -19.60 0.94 -3.81
N SER A 39 -20.77 1.15 -4.44
CA SER A 39 -20.89 1.37 -5.90
C SER A 39 -20.19 2.63 -6.41
N THR A 40 -19.60 3.45 -5.53
CA THR A 40 -18.80 4.64 -5.92
C THR A 40 -17.33 4.31 -6.20
N VAL A 41 -16.88 3.10 -5.88
CA VAL A 41 -15.54 2.61 -6.22
C VAL A 41 -15.56 2.12 -7.68
N LEU A 42 -14.91 2.87 -8.58
CA LEU A 42 -14.75 2.48 -9.98
C LEU A 42 -13.80 1.29 -10.10
N SER A 43 -14.07 0.35 -11.01
CA SER A 43 -13.23 -0.84 -11.18
C SER A 43 -11.89 -0.49 -11.87
N GLY A 44 -10.84 -1.20 -11.46
CA GLY A 44 -9.50 -1.16 -12.08
C GLY A 44 -8.41 -0.49 -11.23
N GLN A 45 -8.75 0.42 -10.31
CA GLN A 45 -7.82 1.04 -9.36
C GLN A 45 -8.53 1.48 -8.08
N VAL A 46 -7.79 1.55 -6.97
CA VAL A 46 -8.35 2.00 -5.69
C VAL A 46 -8.49 3.53 -5.72
N PRO A 47 -9.68 4.11 -5.43
CA PRO A 47 -9.91 5.54 -5.55
C PRO A 47 -8.87 6.38 -4.81
N ARG A 48 -8.41 7.44 -5.48
CA ARG A 48 -7.52 8.45 -4.91
C ARG A 48 -7.62 9.76 -5.69
N THR A 49 -7.14 10.82 -5.07
CA THR A 49 -6.86 12.07 -5.75
C THR A 49 -5.52 11.95 -6.47
N ILE A 50 -5.53 12.00 -7.81
CA ILE A 50 -4.32 12.12 -8.63
C ILE A 50 -4.00 13.61 -8.81
N ARG A 51 -2.76 13.99 -8.51
CA ARG A 51 -2.28 15.38 -8.53
C ARG A 51 -1.47 15.60 -9.78
N VAL A 52 -1.95 16.48 -10.65
CA VAL A 52 -1.40 16.71 -11.98
C VAL A 52 -0.85 18.12 -12.08
N ALA A 53 0.45 18.24 -12.33
CA ALA A 53 1.06 19.51 -12.70
C ALA A 53 1.03 19.68 -14.22
N VAL A 54 0.60 20.84 -14.71
CA VAL A 54 0.58 21.16 -16.15
C VAL A 54 1.56 22.30 -16.42
N TYR A 55 2.47 22.13 -17.38
CA TYR A 55 3.45 23.16 -17.70
C TYR A 55 2.81 24.39 -18.37
N ASP A 56 2.86 25.54 -17.71
CA ASP A 56 2.34 26.83 -18.19
C ASP A 56 3.49 27.77 -18.58
N GLU A 57 3.91 27.69 -19.84
CA GLU A 57 5.00 28.51 -20.38
C GLU A 57 4.51 29.53 -21.40
N PRO A 58 4.48 30.84 -21.07
CA PRO A 58 4.01 31.87 -21.99
C PRO A 58 4.99 32.14 -23.16
N ASN A 59 6.22 31.64 -23.09
CA ASN A 59 7.19 31.77 -24.18
C ASN A 59 7.04 30.68 -25.25
N ALA A 60 6.35 31.04 -26.33
CA ALA A 60 6.14 30.20 -27.52
C ALA A 60 7.34 30.17 -28.51
N THR A 61 8.56 30.51 -28.09
CA THR A 61 9.75 30.27 -28.92
C THR A 61 10.28 28.87 -28.65
N LEU A 62 10.76 28.17 -29.67
CA LEU A 62 11.45 26.90 -29.47
C LEU A 62 12.74 27.12 -28.64
N PRO A 63 13.03 26.32 -27.60
CA PRO A 63 14.31 26.35 -26.89
C PRO A 63 15.50 26.01 -27.80
N ASP A 64 16.72 26.33 -27.35
CA ASP A 64 17.96 26.08 -28.10
C ASP A 64 18.17 24.58 -28.44
N TYR A 65 17.61 23.67 -27.64
CA TYR A 65 17.68 22.22 -27.86
C TYR A 65 16.58 21.67 -28.79
N GLY A 66 15.53 22.44 -29.05
CA GLY A 66 14.43 22.02 -29.92
C GLY A 66 14.80 22.19 -31.40
N ALA A 67 14.33 21.29 -32.27
CA ALA A 67 14.64 21.33 -33.70
C ALA A 67 13.45 21.69 -34.59
N ALA A 68 12.22 21.31 -34.20
CA ALA A 68 11.02 21.53 -35.00
C ALA A 68 9.76 21.53 -34.12
N GLY A 69 8.63 21.92 -34.71
CA GLY A 69 7.34 21.99 -34.03
C GLY A 69 6.84 23.40 -33.83
N LEU A 70 5.54 23.49 -33.58
CA LEU A 70 4.93 24.69 -33.03
C LEU A 70 4.95 24.57 -31.50
N THR A 71 4.68 25.68 -30.82
CA THR A 71 4.45 25.65 -29.39
C THR A 71 3.21 26.45 -29.06
N SER A 72 2.34 25.88 -28.25
CA SER A 72 1.16 26.50 -27.69
C SER A 72 1.43 27.18 -26.35
N THR A 73 0.64 28.23 -26.09
CA THR A 73 0.52 28.88 -24.77
C THR A 73 -0.89 28.68 -24.20
N ASN A 74 -1.75 27.92 -24.89
CA ASN A 74 -3.14 27.72 -24.54
C ASN A 74 -3.31 26.36 -23.87
N ILE A 75 -3.14 26.33 -22.54
CA ILE A 75 -3.37 25.13 -21.73
C ILE A 75 -4.82 24.99 -21.24
N THR A 76 -5.69 25.97 -21.52
CA THR A 76 -7.05 26.01 -20.94
C THR A 76 -7.88 24.76 -21.28
N PRO A 77 -7.90 24.26 -22.53
CA PRO A 77 -8.66 23.05 -22.87
C PRO A 77 -8.18 21.83 -22.10
N LEU A 78 -6.86 21.67 -21.94
CA LEU A 78 -6.26 20.58 -21.18
C LEU A 78 -6.59 20.66 -19.68
N LEU A 79 -6.51 21.85 -19.08
CA LEU A 79 -6.89 22.03 -17.67
C LEU A 79 -8.34 21.62 -17.43
N LEU A 80 -9.27 22.08 -18.28
CA LEU A 80 -10.68 21.74 -18.15
C LEU A 80 -10.97 20.24 -18.35
N MET A 81 -10.24 19.58 -19.25
CA MET A 81 -10.35 18.14 -19.46
C MET A 81 -9.89 17.38 -18.21
N LEU A 82 -8.69 17.69 -17.70
CA LEU A 82 -8.10 17.01 -16.54
C LEU A 82 -8.91 17.25 -15.25
N GLU A 83 -9.37 18.49 -15.03
CA GLU A 83 -10.29 18.81 -13.92
C GLU A 83 -11.65 18.09 -14.08
N GLY A 84 -12.15 18.00 -15.33
CA GLY A 84 -13.38 17.29 -15.67
C GLY A 84 -13.29 15.78 -15.43
N ALA A 85 -12.09 15.20 -15.55
CA ALA A 85 -11.78 13.81 -15.19
C ALA A 85 -11.63 13.59 -13.67
N GLY A 86 -11.67 14.65 -12.86
CA GLY A 86 -11.64 14.58 -11.40
C GLY A 86 -10.24 14.68 -10.78
N TYR A 87 -9.22 15.07 -11.56
CA TYR A 87 -7.86 15.25 -11.06
C TYR A 87 -7.69 16.58 -10.32
N ASP A 88 -6.72 16.63 -9.40
CA ASP A 88 -6.26 17.87 -8.76
C ASP A 88 -5.19 18.51 -9.64
N VAL A 89 -5.57 19.53 -10.41
CA VAL A 89 -4.74 20.08 -11.49
C VAL A 89 -4.14 21.41 -11.07
N THR A 90 -2.82 21.54 -11.19
CA THR A 90 -2.08 22.77 -10.88
C THR A 90 -1.22 23.20 -12.08
N PRO A 91 -1.45 24.39 -12.66
CA PRO A 91 -0.54 24.95 -13.65
C PRO A 91 0.76 25.41 -12.98
N LEU A 92 1.91 24.97 -13.51
CA LEU A 92 3.23 25.37 -13.05
C LEU A 92 3.96 26.21 -14.09
N THR A 93 4.34 27.42 -13.69
CA THR A 93 5.13 28.32 -14.52
C THR A 93 6.62 27.99 -14.47
N PHE A 94 7.38 28.57 -15.39
CA PHE A 94 8.85 28.61 -15.31
C PHE A 94 9.38 28.99 -13.92
N GLN A 95 8.75 29.97 -13.25
CA GLN A 95 9.21 30.41 -11.93
C GLN A 95 8.91 29.39 -10.84
N ASN A 96 7.78 28.68 -10.90
CA ASN A 96 7.45 27.62 -9.95
C ASN A 96 8.49 26.50 -10.03
N ILE A 97 8.87 26.10 -11.24
CA ILE A 97 9.90 25.07 -11.45
C ILE A 97 11.27 25.56 -10.97
N LEU A 98 11.65 26.82 -11.25
CA LEU A 98 12.89 27.40 -10.71
C LEU A 98 12.91 27.48 -9.17
N ASN A 99 11.74 27.57 -8.54
CA ASN A 99 11.61 27.55 -7.08
C ASN A 99 11.55 26.12 -6.51
N HIS A 100 11.79 25.09 -7.32
CA HIS A 100 11.78 23.68 -6.92
C HIS A 100 10.41 23.19 -6.41
N GLU A 101 9.32 23.75 -6.92
CA GLU A 101 7.95 23.34 -6.52
C GLU A 101 7.52 22.01 -7.17
N LEU A 102 8.16 21.58 -8.27
CA LEU A 102 7.87 20.31 -8.94
C LEU A 102 8.57 19.14 -8.23
N LYS A 103 7.84 18.45 -7.35
CA LYS A 103 8.30 17.29 -6.56
C LYS A 103 7.33 16.10 -6.70
N ALA A 104 7.82 14.87 -6.62
CA ALA A 104 6.99 13.66 -6.71
C ALA A 104 6.01 13.53 -5.52
N ALA A 105 6.40 14.01 -4.35
CA ALA A 105 5.52 14.11 -3.18
C ALA A 105 4.41 15.15 -3.35
N SER A 106 4.51 16.09 -4.31
CA SER A 106 3.48 17.11 -4.58
C SER A 106 2.63 16.76 -5.81
N TYR A 107 3.21 16.14 -6.83
CA TYR A 107 2.53 15.82 -8.09
C TYR A 107 2.87 14.41 -8.56
N ASP A 108 1.84 13.64 -8.90
CA ASP A 108 1.97 12.27 -9.42
C ASP A 108 2.36 12.29 -10.91
N VAL A 109 1.86 13.28 -11.66
CA VAL A 109 2.10 13.43 -13.10
C VAL A 109 2.45 14.88 -13.45
N PHE A 110 3.46 15.05 -14.30
CA PHE A 110 3.76 16.33 -14.97
C PHE A 110 3.44 16.24 -16.46
N VAL A 111 2.51 17.09 -16.91
CA VAL A 111 2.05 17.15 -18.30
C VAL A 111 2.72 18.31 -19.03
N ILE A 112 3.39 17.99 -20.14
CA ILE A 112 4.02 18.94 -21.04
C ILE A 112 3.25 18.87 -22.36
N PHE A 113 2.53 19.94 -22.66
CA PHE A 113 1.58 20.00 -23.76
C PHE A 113 1.99 21.02 -24.81
N ASP A 114 2.35 20.52 -26.00
CA ASP A 114 2.76 21.33 -27.16
C ASP A 114 3.65 22.53 -26.78
N ASN A 115 4.58 22.30 -25.85
CA ASN A 115 5.49 23.30 -25.32
C ASN A 115 6.71 22.56 -24.78
N ASN A 116 7.75 23.29 -24.37
CA ASN A 116 9.03 22.71 -24.00
C ASN A 116 9.62 23.45 -22.79
N PRO A 117 10.09 22.74 -21.74
CA PRO A 117 10.80 23.36 -20.61
C PRO A 117 11.94 24.27 -21.06
N ARG A 118 12.13 25.41 -20.41
CA ARG A 118 13.23 26.34 -20.76
C ARG A 118 14.58 25.82 -20.29
N GLU A 119 15.68 26.30 -20.88
CA GLU A 119 17.05 25.83 -20.65
C GLU A 119 17.47 25.83 -19.17
N ASN A 120 16.95 26.75 -18.35
CA ASN A 120 17.25 26.81 -16.91
C ASN A 120 16.35 25.91 -16.04
N THR A 121 15.30 25.33 -16.61
CA THR A 121 14.31 24.49 -15.92
C THR A 121 14.28 23.06 -16.46
N SER A 122 14.82 22.80 -17.64
CA SER A 122 14.81 21.48 -18.28
C SER A 122 15.46 20.39 -17.44
N GLU A 123 16.57 20.71 -16.76
CA GLU A 123 17.23 19.77 -15.84
C GLU A 123 16.41 19.55 -14.57
N LEU A 124 15.71 20.56 -14.05
CA LEU A 124 14.82 20.40 -12.88
C LEU A 124 13.62 19.50 -13.22
N VAL A 125 13.06 19.62 -14.42
CA VAL A 125 12.03 18.70 -14.91
C VAL A 125 12.59 17.28 -15.09
N LYS A 126 13.83 17.15 -15.56
CA LYS A 126 14.49 15.84 -15.67
C LYS A 126 14.72 15.23 -14.29
N GLN A 127 15.08 16.04 -13.30
CA GLN A 127 15.25 15.59 -11.92
C GLN A 127 13.94 15.13 -11.28
N TYR A 128 12.80 15.76 -11.58
CA TYR A 128 11.47 15.25 -11.19
C TYR A 128 11.22 13.85 -11.75
N TRP A 129 11.51 13.64 -13.04
CA TRP A 129 11.39 12.31 -13.66
C TRP A 129 12.36 11.31 -13.03
N LEU A 130 13.63 11.67 -12.88
CA LEU A 130 14.65 10.84 -12.25
C LEU A 130 14.31 10.48 -10.79
N GLY A 131 13.58 11.35 -10.09
CA GLY A 131 13.01 11.11 -8.76
C GLY A 131 11.79 10.18 -8.73
N GLY A 132 11.36 9.66 -9.88
CA GLY A 132 10.25 8.72 -10.01
C GLY A 132 8.92 9.33 -10.44
N GLY A 133 8.86 10.65 -10.72
CA GLY A 133 7.67 11.32 -11.21
C GLY A 133 7.27 10.91 -12.63
N GLY A 134 5.97 10.80 -12.88
CA GLY A 134 5.43 10.43 -14.20
C GLY A 134 5.42 11.62 -15.17
N ILE A 135 5.79 11.42 -16.44
CA ILE A 135 5.72 12.46 -17.48
C ILE A 135 4.75 12.06 -18.59
N LEU A 136 3.80 12.96 -18.87
CA LEU A 136 3.00 12.94 -20.10
C LEU A 136 3.49 14.03 -21.05
N SER A 137 4.04 13.62 -22.19
CA SER A 137 4.49 14.51 -23.26
C SER A 137 3.50 14.46 -24.42
N ILE A 138 3.03 15.61 -24.89
CA ILE A 138 2.07 15.69 -26.00
C ILE A 138 2.65 16.48 -27.16
N ASP A 139 2.60 15.87 -28.34
CA ASP A 139 3.00 16.42 -29.64
C ASP A 139 4.37 17.13 -29.62
N GLY A 140 4.40 18.48 -29.66
CA GLY A 140 5.64 19.26 -29.72
C GLY A 140 6.60 19.08 -28.53
N ALA A 141 6.11 18.55 -27.41
CA ALA A 141 6.93 18.19 -26.24
C ALA A 141 7.87 17.00 -26.51
N ILE A 142 7.72 16.30 -27.65
CA ILE A 142 8.66 15.25 -28.11
C ILE A 142 10.11 15.75 -28.18
N ASN A 143 10.32 17.04 -28.47
CA ASN A 143 11.66 17.65 -28.49
C ASN A 143 12.37 17.48 -27.14
N TYR A 144 11.67 17.77 -26.03
CA TYR A 144 12.22 17.69 -24.69
C TYR A 144 12.53 16.25 -24.28
N ILE A 145 11.54 15.35 -24.40
CA ILE A 145 11.71 13.96 -23.95
C ILE A 145 12.73 13.18 -24.79
N THR A 146 12.98 13.60 -26.04
CA THR A 146 14.05 13.06 -26.87
C THR A 146 15.40 13.60 -26.44
N TYR A 147 15.57 14.93 -26.44
CA TYR A 147 16.88 15.56 -26.19
C TYR A 147 17.44 15.25 -24.80
N PHE A 148 16.59 15.12 -23.79
CA PHE A 148 17.03 14.82 -22.42
C PHE A 148 17.12 13.32 -22.11
N GLY A 149 16.89 12.46 -23.10
CA GLY A 149 16.97 10.99 -22.96
C GLY A 149 15.86 10.37 -22.11
N ILE A 150 14.78 11.11 -21.85
CA ILE A 150 13.66 10.68 -21.00
C ILE A 150 12.84 9.59 -21.69
N MET A 151 12.57 9.73 -22.98
CA MET A 151 11.90 8.67 -23.75
C MET A 151 12.89 7.63 -24.24
N CYS A 152 14.00 8.04 -24.88
CA CYS A 152 15.02 7.12 -25.38
C CYS A 152 16.41 7.60 -24.95
N PRO A 153 17.10 6.91 -24.01
CA PRO A 153 18.41 7.34 -23.50
C PRO A 153 19.50 7.39 -24.58
N ASP A 154 19.37 6.57 -25.63
CA ASP A 154 20.34 6.54 -26.75
C ASP A 154 20.37 7.86 -27.55
N LEU A 155 19.34 8.70 -27.41
CA LEU A 155 19.19 10.00 -28.08
C LEU A 155 19.55 11.18 -27.16
N GLU A 156 20.07 10.93 -25.96
CA GLU A 156 20.40 12.02 -25.04
C GLU A 156 21.43 12.99 -25.65
N GLY A 157 21.11 14.29 -25.62
CA GLY A 157 21.90 15.37 -26.18
C GLY A 157 21.79 15.51 -27.70
N THR A 158 21.04 14.65 -28.38
CA THR A 158 20.73 14.77 -29.81
C THR A 158 19.25 15.10 -30.00
N ASN A 159 18.95 15.81 -31.09
CA ASN A 159 17.55 16.05 -31.45
C ASN A 159 17.13 15.08 -32.57
N ASP A 160 17.97 14.78 -33.56
CA ASP A 160 17.72 13.77 -34.60
C ASP A 160 16.34 13.85 -35.30
N TYR A 161 15.79 15.07 -35.35
CA TYR A 161 14.59 15.39 -36.12
C TYR A 161 14.73 15.05 -37.61
N GLY A 162 13.76 14.33 -38.15
CA GLY A 162 13.73 13.84 -39.53
C GLY A 162 14.46 12.50 -39.73
N SER A 163 15.00 11.89 -38.67
CA SER A 163 15.50 10.51 -38.69
C SER A 163 14.83 9.63 -37.64
N ASP A 164 14.96 10.00 -36.37
CA ASP A 164 14.58 9.16 -35.22
C ASP A 164 13.25 9.59 -34.59
N TRP A 165 12.86 10.85 -34.80
CA TRP A 165 11.49 11.34 -34.65
C TRP A 165 11.15 12.37 -35.76
N ASP A 166 9.88 12.51 -36.14
CA ASP A 166 9.39 13.50 -37.12
C ASP A 166 7.89 13.81 -36.88
N TYR A 167 7.34 14.79 -37.60
CA TYR A 167 5.90 15.04 -37.71
C TYR A 167 5.31 14.22 -38.85
N VAL A 168 4.43 13.28 -38.52
CA VAL A 168 3.88 12.32 -39.49
C VAL A 168 2.38 12.56 -39.69
N TRP A 169 2.02 13.00 -40.89
CA TRP A 169 0.63 13.22 -41.27
C TRP A 169 -0.12 11.91 -41.48
N SER A 170 -1.30 11.77 -40.88
CA SER A 170 -2.25 10.71 -41.20
C SER A 170 -3.69 11.15 -40.91
N GLU A 171 -4.65 10.53 -41.58
CA GLU A 171 -6.10 10.69 -41.29
C GLU A 171 -6.55 9.80 -40.12
N ASN A 172 -5.90 8.64 -39.94
CA ASN A 172 -6.23 7.70 -38.89
C ASN A 172 -4.97 7.23 -38.17
N HIS A 173 -5.11 6.99 -36.88
CA HIS A 173 -4.11 6.41 -36.01
C HIS A 173 -4.67 5.10 -35.46
N THR A 174 -4.04 4.00 -35.83
CA THR A 174 -4.51 2.65 -35.50
C THR A 174 -3.94 2.24 -34.15
N ILE A 175 -4.80 1.69 -33.28
CA ILE A 175 -4.40 1.05 -32.02
C ILE A 175 -3.62 -0.23 -32.33
N GLU A 176 -2.38 -0.31 -31.87
CA GLU A 176 -1.46 -1.42 -32.12
C GLU A 176 -1.46 -2.45 -30.99
N ASN A 177 -1.61 -2.02 -29.74
CA ASN A 177 -1.56 -2.89 -28.56
C ASN A 177 -2.60 -2.47 -27.51
N ARG A 178 -3.16 -3.46 -26.81
CA ARG A 178 -3.89 -3.27 -25.55
C ARG A 178 -2.89 -2.84 -24.47
N HIS A 179 -3.28 -1.85 -23.67
CA HIS A 179 -2.48 -1.27 -22.59
C HIS A 179 -3.42 -0.41 -21.73
N PRO A 180 -3.11 -0.14 -20.44
CA PRO A 180 -3.93 0.75 -19.63
C PRO A 180 -4.19 2.14 -20.23
N VAL A 181 -3.30 2.63 -21.10
CA VAL A 181 -3.39 3.92 -21.84
C VAL A 181 -4.32 3.85 -23.06
N THR A 182 -4.67 2.64 -23.50
CA THR A 182 -5.59 2.36 -24.62
C THR A 182 -6.78 1.52 -24.16
N LYS A 183 -7.12 1.57 -22.88
CA LYS A 183 -8.15 0.74 -22.24
C LYS A 183 -9.53 0.93 -22.87
N ALA A 184 -9.84 2.14 -23.37
CA ALA A 184 -11.09 2.40 -24.08
C ALA A 184 -11.17 1.78 -25.49
N PHE A 185 -10.13 1.12 -26.00
CA PHE A 185 -10.04 0.71 -27.41
C PHE A 185 -9.57 -0.72 -27.61
N GLU A 186 -10.03 -1.31 -28.72
CA GLU A 186 -9.54 -2.58 -29.20
C GLU A 186 -8.36 -2.44 -30.18
N VAL A 187 -7.51 -3.47 -30.26
CA VAL A 187 -6.46 -3.52 -31.29
C VAL A 187 -7.09 -3.46 -32.68
N GLY A 188 -6.62 -2.51 -33.49
CA GLY A 188 -7.13 -2.23 -34.83
C GLY A 188 -8.21 -1.13 -34.88
N ASP A 189 -8.70 -0.65 -33.73
CA ASP A 189 -9.52 0.55 -33.67
C ASP A 189 -8.74 1.76 -34.19
N LYS A 190 -9.49 2.79 -34.61
CA LYS A 190 -8.92 3.96 -35.29
C LYS A 190 -9.39 5.24 -34.65
N ILE A 191 -8.42 6.08 -34.31
CA ILE A 191 -8.64 7.46 -33.89
C ILE A 191 -8.45 8.35 -35.12
N THR A 192 -9.52 9.02 -35.55
CA THR A 192 -9.52 9.82 -36.78
C THR A 192 -9.27 11.30 -36.47
N ASN A 193 -8.17 11.86 -36.99
CA ASN A 193 -7.91 13.30 -37.00
C ASN A 193 -7.06 13.67 -38.25
N TYR A 194 -7.05 14.93 -38.67
CA TYR A 194 -6.50 15.36 -39.97
C TYR A 194 -5.21 16.18 -39.85
N LEU A 195 -4.25 15.71 -39.06
CA LEU A 195 -3.04 16.45 -38.69
C LEU A 195 -1.78 15.58 -38.77
N ASP A 196 -0.62 16.23 -38.73
CA ASP A 196 0.68 15.64 -38.51
C ASP A 196 1.06 15.72 -37.04
N TRP A 197 1.58 14.62 -36.49
CA TRP A 197 1.91 14.49 -35.07
C TRP A 197 3.34 14.07 -34.87
N GLY A 198 3.94 14.53 -33.77
CA GLY A 198 5.20 14.02 -33.26
C GLY A 198 5.15 12.50 -33.13
N ALA A 199 6.06 11.83 -33.82
CA ALA A 199 6.12 10.38 -33.85
C ALA A 199 7.56 9.89 -33.85
N PHE A 200 7.82 8.80 -33.14
CA PHE A 200 9.12 8.13 -33.11
C PHE A 200 9.23 7.10 -34.23
N ASN A 201 10.44 6.94 -34.76
CA ASN A 201 10.74 5.88 -35.72
C ASN A 201 10.68 4.51 -35.03
N LYS A 202 9.78 3.64 -35.49
CA LYS A 202 9.54 2.32 -34.88
C LYS A 202 10.79 1.45 -34.87
N THR A 203 11.53 1.41 -35.98
CA THR A 203 12.75 0.61 -36.08
C THR A 203 13.83 1.11 -35.11
N MET A 204 13.95 2.42 -34.90
CA MET A 204 14.89 2.96 -33.91
C MET A 204 14.56 2.44 -32.50
N LEU A 205 13.29 2.52 -32.10
CA LEU A 205 12.85 2.01 -30.79
C LEU A 205 13.15 0.52 -30.61
N GLU A 206 12.86 -0.30 -31.62
CA GLU A 206 13.10 -1.77 -31.61
C GLU A 206 14.58 -2.15 -31.46
N PHE A 207 15.52 -1.28 -31.88
CA PHE A 207 16.96 -1.51 -31.80
C PHE A 207 17.67 -0.72 -30.70
N SER A 208 16.92 0.08 -29.92
CA SER A 208 17.47 0.85 -28.81
C SER A 208 17.88 -0.03 -27.63
N SER A 209 18.71 0.53 -26.75
CA SER A 209 19.14 -0.09 -25.49
C SER A 209 18.00 -0.40 -24.52
N THR A 210 16.82 0.19 -24.73
CA THR A 210 15.64 0.14 -23.86
C THR A 210 14.42 -0.46 -24.56
N SER A 211 14.64 -1.19 -25.66
CA SER A 211 13.59 -1.76 -26.51
C SER A 211 12.53 -2.60 -25.77
N THR A 212 12.89 -3.26 -24.66
CA THR A 212 11.99 -4.07 -23.83
C THR A 212 11.07 -3.25 -22.92
N GLU A 213 11.35 -1.96 -22.74
CA GLU A 213 10.59 -1.08 -21.84
C GLU A 213 9.37 -0.42 -22.54
N TYR A 214 9.29 -0.52 -23.87
CA TYR A 214 8.28 0.18 -24.66
C TYR A 214 7.04 -0.66 -24.94
N THR A 215 5.88 -0.02 -24.83
CA THR A 215 4.65 -0.47 -25.49
C THR A 215 4.26 0.56 -26.55
N MET A 216 4.25 0.14 -27.81
CA MET A 216 3.86 0.99 -28.94
C MET A 216 2.34 0.97 -29.06
N LEU A 217 1.68 2.08 -28.78
CA LEU A 217 0.24 2.10 -28.59
C LEU A 217 -0.49 2.43 -29.88
N THR A 218 -0.01 3.41 -30.64
CA THR A 218 -0.67 3.82 -31.89
C THR A 218 0.32 4.10 -33.01
N SER A 219 -0.09 3.79 -34.25
CA SER A 219 0.66 4.10 -35.46
C SER A 219 -0.18 4.87 -36.49
N PRO A 220 0.40 5.80 -37.25
CA PRO A 220 -0.31 6.50 -38.32
C PRO A 220 -0.50 5.60 -39.55
N ASP A 221 -1.74 5.43 -40.02
CA ASP A 221 -2.09 4.62 -41.20
C ASP A 221 -1.29 4.98 -42.47
N ALA A 222 -0.97 6.27 -42.63
CA ALA A 222 -0.23 6.76 -43.79
C ALA A 222 1.22 6.24 -43.84
N ASP A 223 1.83 6.02 -42.66
CA ASP A 223 3.18 5.46 -42.53
C ASP A 223 3.34 4.71 -41.19
N PRO A 224 3.00 3.41 -41.12
CA PRO A 224 3.04 2.63 -39.89
C PRO A 224 4.48 2.27 -39.44
N SER A 225 5.52 2.83 -40.09
CA SER A 225 6.89 2.76 -39.59
C SER A 225 7.17 3.77 -38.46
N TRP A 226 6.16 4.54 -38.06
CA TRP A 226 6.21 5.51 -36.98
C TRP A 226 5.24 5.18 -35.86
N VAL A 227 5.50 5.70 -34.67
CA VAL A 227 4.70 5.51 -33.45
C VAL A 227 4.39 6.87 -32.85
N ASN A 228 3.12 7.25 -32.80
CA ASN A 228 2.68 8.56 -32.30
C ASN A 228 2.03 8.53 -30.92
N THR A 229 1.78 7.34 -30.37
CA THR A 229 1.60 7.16 -28.92
C THR A 229 2.47 6.01 -28.44
N LEU A 230 3.30 6.27 -27.43
CA LEU A 230 4.31 5.37 -26.92
C LEU A 230 4.33 5.45 -25.39
N ALA A 231 4.18 4.31 -24.72
CA ALA A 231 4.36 4.19 -23.29
C ALA A 231 5.72 3.52 -22.99
N ARG A 232 6.38 3.97 -21.93
CA ARG A 232 7.63 3.43 -21.41
C ARG A 232 7.57 3.31 -19.89
N ASP A 233 7.90 2.13 -19.35
CA ASP A 233 8.10 1.91 -17.91
C ASP A 233 9.58 1.56 -17.66
N PRO A 234 10.44 2.55 -17.37
CA PRO A 234 11.89 2.34 -17.26
C PRO A 234 12.29 1.28 -16.21
N GLU A 235 13.33 0.49 -16.51
CA GLU A 235 13.86 -0.54 -15.61
C GLU A 235 15.06 -0.06 -14.78
N LEU A 236 15.74 1.00 -15.21
CA LEU A 236 17.01 1.45 -14.61
C LEU A 236 16.92 2.76 -13.83
N GLN A 237 16.18 3.75 -14.34
CA GLN A 237 16.06 5.07 -13.71
C GLN A 237 14.79 5.78 -14.13
N GLY A 238 14.29 6.66 -13.25
CA GLY A 238 13.17 7.55 -13.50
C GLY A 238 11.78 6.90 -13.48
N GLY A 239 10.75 7.75 -13.54
CA GLY A 239 9.35 7.37 -13.56
C GLY A 239 8.85 6.91 -14.93
N ARG A 240 7.57 6.51 -14.98
CA ARG A 240 6.90 6.15 -16.24
C ARG A 240 6.77 7.36 -17.17
N VAL A 241 6.75 7.10 -18.48
CA VAL A 241 6.64 8.14 -19.50
C VAL A 241 5.63 7.71 -20.56
N VAL A 242 4.75 8.62 -20.95
CA VAL A 242 3.89 8.49 -22.13
C VAL A 242 4.16 9.67 -23.04
N HIS A 243 4.38 9.37 -24.32
CA HIS A 243 4.22 10.36 -25.38
C HIS A 243 2.92 10.08 -26.13
N ALA A 244 2.11 11.11 -26.39
CA ALA A 244 0.85 11.00 -27.11
C ALA A 244 0.70 12.11 -28.15
N PHE A 245 -0.13 11.86 -29.17
CA PHE A 245 -0.54 12.87 -30.14
C PHE A 245 -1.71 13.72 -29.62
N GLY A 246 -1.83 15.00 -30.02
CA GLY A 246 -2.91 15.91 -29.62
C GLY A 246 -2.58 17.40 -29.86
N ASP A 247 -3.59 18.29 -30.02
CA ASP A 247 -3.41 19.75 -30.29
C ASP A 247 -4.28 20.62 -29.36
N ASP A 248 -3.96 21.92 -29.25
CA ASP A 248 -4.48 22.93 -28.32
C ASP A 248 -5.84 23.57 -28.71
N ARG A 249 -6.50 23.02 -29.73
CA ARG A 249 -7.74 23.58 -30.29
C ARG A 249 -8.95 22.84 -29.75
N ASP A 250 -9.99 23.57 -29.37
CA ASP A 250 -11.26 23.06 -28.83
C ASP A 250 -11.94 21.98 -29.71
N ASP A 251 -11.62 21.92 -31.01
CA ASP A 251 -12.17 20.94 -31.97
C ASP A 251 -11.28 19.69 -32.16
N TYR A 252 -10.09 19.65 -31.53
CA TYR A 252 -8.99 18.68 -31.72
C TYR A 252 -8.30 18.30 -30.40
N LEU A 253 -9.00 18.43 -29.28
CA LEU A 253 -8.56 17.74 -28.07
C LEU A 253 -8.32 16.27 -28.44
N PRO A 254 -7.17 15.68 -28.07
CA PRO A 254 -6.91 14.25 -28.30
C PRO A 254 -8.09 13.44 -27.77
N ASP A 255 -8.23 12.20 -28.25
CA ASP A 255 -9.26 11.31 -27.71
C ASP A 255 -9.11 11.30 -26.17
N GLU A 256 -10.11 11.86 -25.48
CA GLU A 256 -9.98 12.25 -24.06
C GLU A 256 -9.58 11.04 -23.22
N SER A 257 -9.98 9.85 -23.66
CA SER A 257 -9.58 8.56 -23.09
C SER A 257 -8.07 8.37 -23.05
N ILE A 258 -7.31 8.55 -24.14
CA ILE A 258 -5.84 8.30 -24.13
C ILE A 258 -5.13 9.20 -23.11
N ILE A 259 -5.54 10.47 -23.00
CA ILE A 259 -4.87 11.40 -22.07
C ILE A 259 -5.21 11.08 -20.62
N VAL A 260 -6.48 10.82 -20.32
CA VAL A 260 -6.94 10.46 -18.96
C VAL A 260 -6.31 9.13 -18.54
N GLU A 261 -6.38 8.11 -19.40
CA GLU A 261 -5.80 6.79 -19.17
C GLU A 261 -4.26 6.84 -19.04
N ALA A 262 -3.59 7.73 -19.79
CA ALA A 262 -2.18 8.01 -19.58
C ALA A 262 -1.88 8.60 -18.21
N VAL A 263 -2.66 9.56 -17.74
CA VAL A 263 -2.50 10.13 -16.39
C VAL A 263 -2.67 9.05 -15.33
N ASP A 264 -3.69 8.20 -15.43
CA ASP A 264 -3.94 7.11 -14.47
C ASP A 264 -2.78 6.11 -14.42
N TRP A 265 -2.25 5.70 -15.57
CA TRP A 265 -1.14 4.75 -15.65
C TRP A 265 0.21 5.34 -15.19
N LEU A 266 0.44 6.63 -15.47
CA LEU A 266 1.64 7.36 -15.07
C LEU A 266 1.70 7.58 -13.56
N ALA A 267 0.55 7.75 -12.91
CA ALA A 267 0.45 8.12 -11.51
C ALA A 267 0.76 6.97 -10.53
N MET A 268 1.67 6.04 -10.78
CA MET A 268 1.87 4.87 -9.91
C MET A 268 2.11 5.23 -8.43
N ARG A 269 1.46 4.52 -7.49
CA ARG A 269 1.75 4.67 -6.05
C ARG A 269 3.14 4.08 -5.73
N PRO A 270 4.01 4.79 -5.00
CA PRO A 270 5.35 4.29 -4.69
C PRO A 270 5.35 3.32 -3.52
N LYS A 271 6.40 2.48 -3.43
CA LYS A 271 6.75 1.66 -2.26
C LYS A 271 7.05 2.51 -1.02
N GLY A 272 7.61 3.70 -1.26
CA GLY A 272 7.97 4.68 -0.24
C GLY A 272 8.51 5.96 -0.87
N ARG A 273 8.44 7.05 -0.13
CA ARG A 273 8.84 8.40 -0.52
C ARG A 273 10.07 8.81 0.27
N ILE A 274 11.15 9.12 -0.43
CA ILE A 274 12.45 9.45 0.15
C ILE A 274 12.73 10.93 -0.08
N LEU A 275 13.24 11.59 0.95
CA LEU A 275 13.66 12.99 0.91
C LEU A 275 15.15 13.10 1.21
N PHE A 276 15.92 13.70 0.29
CA PHE A 276 17.30 14.09 0.54
C PHE A 276 17.37 15.54 1.00
N ASP A 277 18.03 15.79 2.13
CA ASP A 277 18.13 17.15 2.68
C ASP A 277 19.23 17.97 2.02
N LEU A 278 18.86 19.03 1.27
CA LEU A 278 19.78 20.07 0.77
C LEU A 278 19.69 21.37 1.58
N THR A 279 18.78 21.48 2.55
CA THR A 279 18.49 22.73 3.27
C THR A 279 19.64 23.19 4.16
N ASN A 280 20.41 22.23 4.71
CA ASN A 280 21.49 22.48 5.68
C ASN A 280 22.90 22.22 5.12
N GLU A 281 23.10 22.49 3.83
CA GLU A 281 24.40 22.42 3.13
C GLU A 281 25.07 21.04 3.28
N PRO A 282 24.49 19.97 2.70
CA PRO A 282 25.10 18.65 2.75
C PRO A 282 26.46 18.67 2.09
N TYR A 283 27.37 17.78 2.51
CA TYR A 283 28.71 17.78 1.92
C TYR A 283 28.68 17.41 0.43
N TYR A 284 27.81 16.49 0.04
CA TYR A 284 27.57 16.11 -1.35
C TYR A 284 26.08 16.24 -1.71
N GLY A 285 25.81 16.74 -2.92
CA GLY A 285 24.48 16.71 -3.52
C GLY A 285 24.15 15.35 -4.16
N VAL A 286 22.94 15.24 -4.70
CA VAL A 286 22.49 14.06 -5.43
C VAL A 286 22.96 14.14 -6.87
N ASP A 287 22.59 15.23 -7.54
CA ASP A 287 22.85 15.52 -8.94
C ASP A 287 23.85 16.67 -9.13
N PRO A 288 24.46 16.78 -10.32
CA PRO A 288 25.24 17.94 -10.69
C PRO A 288 24.43 19.24 -10.54
N GLY A 289 25.02 20.25 -9.90
CA GLY A 289 24.38 21.55 -9.67
C GLY A 289 23.61 21.69 -8.36
N ASP A 290 23.36 20.60 -7.63
CA ASP A 290 22.71 20.68 -6.32
C ASP A 290 23.53 21.52 -5.31
N PRO A 291 22.88 22.34 -4.46
CA PRO A 291 23.54 23.03 -3.36
C PRO A 291 24.32 22.07 -2.45
N SER A 292 25.63 22.29 -2.29
CA SER A 292 26.48 21.46 -1.43
C SER A 292 27.68 22.23 -0.85
N GLY A 293 28.26 21.70 0.23
CA GLY A 293 29.43 22.27 0.91
C GLY A 293 30.79 21.96 0.26
N TYR A 294 30.85 21.06 -0.74
CA TYR A 294 32.09 20.66 -1.40
C TYR A 294 32.18 21.05 -2.88
N ASN A 295 31.42 20.37 -3.75
CA ASN A 295 31.41 20.61 -5.19
C ASN A 295 30.03 20.30 -5.81
N LEU A 296 29.79 20.85 -7.00
CA LEU A 296 28.53 20.72 -7.73
C LEU A 296 28.50 19.51 -8.66
N GLU A 297 29.27 18.44 -8.40
CA GLU A 297 29.33 17.27 -9.30
C GLU A 297 28.22 16.24 -9.01
N GLY A 298 27.58 16.28 -7.84
CA GLY A 298 26.62 15.26 -7.40
C GLY A 298 27.29 13.92 -7.08
N ARG A 299 26.80 13.17 -6.09
CA ARG A 299 27.36 11.85 -5.73
C ARG A 299 26.34 10.76 -5.40
N HIS A 300 25.05 11.10 -5.27
CA HIS A 300 24.01 10.15 -4.88
C HIS A 300 23.03 9.83 -6.01
N ALA A 301 23.29 10.27 -7.24
CA ALA A 301 22.45 9.96 -8.40
C ALA A 301 22.29 8.43 -8.59
N ALA A 302 23.38 7.66 -8.51
CA ALA A 302 23.31 6.20 -8.63
C ALA A 302 22.47 5.56 -7.51
N MET A 303 22.60 6.01 -6.26
CA MET A 303 21.73 5.57 -5.16
C MET A 303 20.26 5.90 -5.45
N ARG A 304 19.95 7.12 -5.91
CA ARG A 304 18.58 7.49 -6.32
C ARG A 304 18.07 6.51 -7.39
N ASP A 305 18.85 6.22 -8.41
CA ASP A 305 18.42 5.37 -9.52
C ASP A 305 18.15 3.92 -9.06
N TYR A 306 19.00 3.36 -8.19
CA TYR A 306 18.77 2.06 -7.53
C TYR A 306 17.46 2.01 -6.72
N LEU A 307 17.06 3.12 -6.11
CA LEU A 307 15.84 3.20 -5.31
C LEU A 307 14.61 3.43 -6.21
N VAL A 308 14.70 4.33 -7.18
CA VAL A 308 13.58 4.65 -8.08
C VAL A 308 13.20 3.47 -8.97
N ARG A 309 14.17 2.69 -9.46
CA ARG A 309 13.87 1.44 -10.19
C ARG A 309 13.10 0.41 -9.34
N ASN A 310 13.23 0.48 -8.01
CA ASN A 310 12.56 -0.35 -7.01
C ASN A 310 11.27 0.29 -6.46
N ARG A 311 10.67 1.20 -7.25
CA ARG A 311 9.37 1.84 -6.98
C ARG A 311 9.37 2.81 -5.80
N PHE A 312 10.52 3.28 -5.33
CA PHE A 312 10.58 4.43 -4.44
C PHE A 312 10.46 5.73 -5.26
N THR A 313 10.02 6.81 -4.61
CA THR A 313 10.23 8.17 -5.13
C THR A 313 11.32 8.84 -4.33
N PHE A 314 12.01 9.80 -4.94
CA PHE A 314 13.19 10.43 -4.37
C PHE A 314 13.18 11.92 -4.69
N ASP A 315 12.75 12.71 -3.71
CA ASP A 315 12.73 14.17 -3.77
C ASP A 315 13.91 14.77 -3.00
N LYS A 316 14.08 16.08 -3.17
CA LYS A 316 15.09 16.87 -2.46
C LYS A 316 14.43 18.06 -1.77
N ALA A 317 14.85 18.33 -0.53
CA ALA A 317 14.46 19.54 0.20
C ALA A 317 15.47 20.64 -0.12
N TYR A 318 15.09 21.64 -0.91
CA TYR A 318 15.96 22.73 -1.32
C TYR A 318 15.99 23.85 -0.27
N PRO A 319 17.06 24.66 -0.20
CA PRO A 319 17.12 25.81 0.72
C PRO A 319 15.91 26.77 0.62
N ASP A 320 15.28 26.88 -0.56
CA ASP A 320 14.09 27.72 -0.78
C ASP A 320 12.81 27.12 -0.17
N ASP A 321 12.78 25.82 0.16
CA ASP A 321 11.67 25.18 0.90
C ASP A 321 11.61 25.65 2.36
N GLY A 322 12.71 26.22 2.87
CA GLY A 322 12.84 26.66 4.26
C GLY A 322 13.20 25.53 5.22
N PRO A 323 13.05 25.77 6.54
CA PRO A 323 13.37 24.78 7.58
C PRO A 323 12.51 23.51 7.47
N LEU A 324 13.05 22.37 7.90
CA LEU A 324 12.32 21.11 7.94
C LEU A 324 11.21 21.13 9.02
N GLU A 325 9.99 21.43 8.61
CA GLU A 325 8.80 21.40 9.45
C GLU A 325 8.12 20.02 9.45
N ILE A 326 7.43 19.66 10.55
CA ILE A 326 6.75 18.36 10.70
C ILE A 326 5.73 18.07 9.60
N SER A 327 4.98 19.09 9.13
CA SER A 327 4.02 18.93 8.03
C SER A 327 4.68 18.68 6.68
N PHE A 328 5.92 19.14 6.50
CA PHE A 328 6.70 18.84 5.32
C PHE A 328 7.23 17.41 5.37
N LEU A 329 7.82 17.00 6.50
CA LEU A 329 8.37 15.65 6.68
C LEU A 329 7.32 14.54 6.56
N ARG A 330 6.08 14.76 7.04
CA ARG A 330 4.97 13.79 6.93
C ARG A 330 4.53 13.46 5.50
N GLN A 331 5.06 14.13 4.48
CA GLN A 331 4.84 13.73 3.08
C GLN A 331 5.77 12.60 2.63
N TYR A 332 6.77 12.26 3.45
CA TYR A 332 7.84 11.32 3.15
C TYR A 332 7.94 10.23 4.22
N ASP A 333 8.46 9.08 3.82
CA ASP A 333 8.67 7.90 4.67
C ASP A 333 10.12 7.80 5.13
N MET A 334 11.05 8.40 4.39
CA MET A 334 12.47 8.41 4.72
C MET A 334 13.11 9.79 4.50
N LEU A 335 13.96 10.21 5.45
CA LEU A 335 14.79 11.41 5.38
C LEU A 335 16.27 10.99 5.38
N PHE A 336 17.03 11.51 4.42
CA PHE A 336 18.47 11.33 4.33
C PHE A 336 19.21 12.65 4.59
N ILE A 337 19.94 12.68 5.70
CA ILE A 337 20.83 13.78 6.09
C ILE A 337 22.29 13.37 5.85
N ASN A 338 22.95 14.09 4.94
CA ASN A 338 24.32 13.80 4.52
C ASN A 338 25.33 14.82 5.08
N THR A 339 26.01 14.49 6.18
CA THR A 339 27.16 15.24 6.74
C THR A 339 26.94 16.77 6.67
N PRO A 340 25.96 17.29 7.45
CA PRO A 340 25.41 18.62 7.26
C PRO A 340 26.42 19.73 7.63
N GLY A 341 26.68 20.65 6.70
CA GLY A 341 27.56 21.80 6.88
C GLY A 341 27.03 22.86 7.85
N LEU A 342 25.70 22.99 7.93
CA LEU A 342 25.01 23.94 8.80
C LEU A 342 24.31 23.23 9.96
N SER A 343 24.14 23.95 11.07
CA SER A 343 23.40 23.50 12.24
C SER A 343 21.89 23.63 12.02
N TYR A 344 21.13 22.64 12.46
CA TYR A 344 19.67 22.66 12.46
C TYR A 344 19.17 23.51 13.63
N SER A 345 18.05 24.20 13.44
CA SER A 345 17.38 24.87 14.55
C SER A 345 16.70 23.86 15.49
N THR A 346 16.48 24.24 16.74
CA THR A 346 15.76 23.37 17.70
C THR A 346 14.40 22.91 17.18
N PRO A 347 13.55 23.76 16.55
CA PRO A 347 12.29 23.30 15.96
C PRO A 347 12.45 22.26 14.85
N GLU A 348 13.51 22.32 14.04
CA GLU A 348 13.77 21.31 13.01
C GLU A 348 14.16 19.97 13.63
N ILE A 349 15.03 20.00 14.64
CA ILE A 349 15.43 18.79 15.37
C ILE A 349 14.21 18.15 16.05
N ASP A 350 13.39 18.96 16.72
CA ASP A 350 12.14 18.50 17.35
C ASP A 350 11.18 17.90 16.31
N ALA A 351 11.07 18.50 15.12
CA ALA A 351 10.25 17.99 14.03
C ALA A 351 10.78 16.66 13.48
N ILE A 352 12.09 16.52 13.29
CA ILE A 352 12.73 15.27 12.85
C ILE A 352 12.47 14.17 13.90
N HIS A 353 12.69 14.44 15.18
CA HIS A 353 12.48 13.45 16.25
C HIS A 353 11.03 13.02 16.35
N GLN A 354 10.09 13.98 16.32
CA GLN A 354 8.66 13.67 16.34
C GLN A 354 8.26 12.82 15.12
N TRP A 355 8.73 13.19 13.92
CA TRP A 355 8.43 12.45 12.70
C TRP A 355 8.96 11.01 12.73
N VAL A 356 10.16 10.80 13.27
CA VAL A 356 10.70 9.43 13.46
C VAL A 356 9.84 8.65 14.47
N GLU A 357 9.48 9.23 15.62
CA GLU A 357 8.60 8.54 16.59
C GLU A 357 7.25 8.10 15.97
N GLU A 358 6.74 8.89 15.01
CA GLU A 358 5.49 8.65 14.27
C GLU A 358 5.60 7.62 13.13
N GLY A 359 6.79 7.08 12.85
CA GLY A 359 6.99 6.05 11.81
C GLY A 359 8.06 6.38 10.75
N GLY A 360 8.59 7.61 10.76
CA GLY A 360 9.59 8.06 9.80
C GLY A 360 10.94 7.33 9.91
N GLY A 361 11.58 7.10 8.76
CA GLY A 361 12.91 6.48 8.67
C GLY A 361 14.04 7.49 8.47
N LEU A 362 15.03 7.54 9.36
CA LEU A 362 16.12 8.51 9.31
C LEU A 362 17.46 7.85 8.96
N LEU A 363 18.06 8.25 7.83
CA LEU A 363 19.43 7.87 7.45
C LEU A 363 20.38 9.06 7.66
N LEU A 364 21.43 8.81 8.43
CA LEU A 364 22.41 9.80 8.85
C LEU A 364 23.81 9.35 8.46
N HIS A 365 24.54 10.19 7.73
CA HIS A 365 25.96 9.98 7.45
C HIS A 365 26.82 11.04 8.11
N GLY A 366 27.88 10.58 8.78
CA GLY A 366 29.01 11.41 9.20
C GLY A 366 30.29 11.04 8.45
N GLU A 367 31.42 11.55 8.92
CA GLU A 367 32.71 11.37 8.26
C GLU A 367 33.88 11.42 9.25
N TYR A 368 35.12 11.15 8.82
CA TYR A 368 36.31 11.18 9.68
C TYR A 368 36.48 12.46 10.50
N GLN A 369 37.21 12.35 11.60
CA GLN A 369 37.32 13.36 12.68
C GLN A 369 37.65 14.80 12.23
N SER A 370 38.19 15.01 11.03
CA SER A 370 38.48 16.36 10.52
C SER A 370 37.24 17.14 10.08
N PHE A 371 36.11 16.45 9.85
CA PHE A 371 34.78 17.01 9.60
C PHE A 371 34.14 17.47 10.92
N SER A 372 34.89 18.22 11.73
CA SER A 372 34.52 18.49 13.12
C SER A 372 33.21 19.26 13.25
N ASP A 373 32.96 20.21 12.34
CA ASP A 373 31.76 21.04 12.37
C ASP A 373 30.54 20.22 11.90
N GLN A 374 30.70 19.45 10.81
CA GLN A 374 29.64 18.60 10.28
C GLN A 374 29.25 17.49 11.27
N ASN A 375 30.24 16.83 11.87
CA ASN A 375 30.01 15.83 12.90
C ASN A 375 29.40 16.45 14.17
N ALA A 376 29.72 17.71 14.51
CA ALA A 376 29.07 18.41 15.61
C ALA A 376 27.59 18.70 15.31
N ASN A 377 27.26 19.17 14.11
CA ASN A 377 25.88 19.38 13.68
C ASN A 377 25.08 18.07 13.69
N LEU A 378 25.70 16.98 13.22
CA LEU A 378 25.11 15.63 13.24
C LEU A 378 24.81 15.15 14.67
N ARG A 379 25.72 15.41 15.62
CA ARG A 379 25.55 15.06 17.05
C ARG A 379 24.36 15.75 17.70
N GLU A 380 23.93 16.92 17.22
CA GLU A 380 22.74 17.59 17.73
C GLU A 380 21.47 16.80 17.41
N ILE A 381 21.36 16.29 16.18
CA ILE A 381 20.26 15.41 15.76
C ILE A 381 20.32 14.07 16.50
N LEU A 382 21.52 13.50 16.66
CA LEU A 382 21.71 12.20 17.33
C LEU A 382 21.42 12.22 18.84
N SER A 383 21.20 13.39 19.44
CA SER A 383 21.06 13.54 20.89
C SER A 383 19.84 12.82 21.50
N ALA A 384 18.85 12.43 20.68
CA ALA A 384 17.69 11.65 21.10
C ALA A 384 17.84 10.14 20.95
N TYR A 385 18.96 9.67 20.38
CA TYR A 385 19.17 8.26 20.05
C TYR A 385 20.34 7.67 20.84
N ASP A 386 20.32 6.35 21.02
CA ASP A 386 21.34 5.61 21.75
C ASP A 386 22.55 5.26 20.85
N MET A 387 22.98 6.21 20.03
CA MET A 387 24.07 6.04 19.08
C MET A 387 24.86 7.33 18.87
N ASN A 388 26.12 7.21 18.43
CA ASN A 388 26.94 8.36 18.09
C ASN A 388 28.01 8.06 17.05
N ILE A 389 28.51 9.11 16.39
CA ILE A 389 29.76 9.03 15.65
C ILE A 389 30.95 9.15 16.62
N THR A 390 32.01 8.39 16.40
CA THR A 390 33.23 8.47 17.23
C THR A 390 34.26 9.41 16.61
N ASP A 391 35.28 9.79 17.38
CA ASP A 391 36.45 10.52 16.86
C ASP A 391 37.57 9.55 16.39
N THR A 392 37.22 8.29 16.10
CA THR A 392 38.17 7.26 15.67
C THR A 392 37.96 6.91 14.20
N ASP A 393 38.95 7.24 13.38
CA ASP A 393 38.92 6.98 11.94
C ASP A 393 39.28 5.52 11.60
N TYR A 394 38.86 5.07 10.41
CA TYR A 394 39.30 3.80 9.85
C TYR A 394 40.82 3.77 9.62
N SER A 395 41.47 2.65 9.92
CA SER A 395 42.90 2.44 9.66
C SER A 395 43.17 1.02 9.15
N PRO A 396 43.47 0.83 7.84
CA PRO A 396 43.66 1.84 6.79
C PRO A 396 42.35 2.58 6.42
N SER A 397 42.47 3.70 5.70
CA SER A 397 41.34 4.54 5.30
C SER A 397 40.35 3.85 4.35
N THR A 398 40.72 2.72 3.74
CA THR A 398 39.78 1.83 3.04
C THR A 398 39.48 0.66 3.95
N LEU A 399 38.20 0.43 4.23
CA LEU A 399 37.74 -0.68 5.06
C LEU A 399 36.79 -1.55 4.26
N ILE A 400 37.16 -2.82 4.07
CA ILE A 400 36.27 -3.86 3.54
C ILE A 400 35.97 -4.81 4.69
N THR A 401 34.70 -5.05 4.98
CA THR A 401 34.27 -5.93 6.06
C THR A 401 33.22 -6.93 5.59
N THR A 402 33.23 -8.11 6.21
CA THR A 402 32.23 -9.19 6.07
C THR A 402 31.51 -9.46 7.39
N ASN A 403 31.71 -8.61 8.40
CA ASN A 403 31.18 -8.79 9.74
C ASN A 403 29.85 -8.05 9.91
N ALA A 404 28.80 -8.62 9.32
CA ALA A 404 27.43 -8.22 9.47
C ALA A 404 26.75 -8.97 10.64
N THR A 405 25.82 -8.29 11.32
CA THR A 405 24.87 -8.97 12.21
C THR A 405 23.75 -9.61 11.39
N VAL A 406 23.05 -10.59 11.98
CA VAL A 406 21.86 -11.17 11.34
C VAL A 406 20.72 -10.17 11.48
N HIS A 407 20.35 -9.54 10.37
CA HIS A 407 19.25 -8.58 10.31
C HIS A 407 18.74 -8.49 8.86
N PRO A 408 17.42 -8.30 8.61
CA PRO A 408 16.88 -8.22 7.25
C PRO A 408 17.52 -7.15 6.36
N VAL A 409 18.04 -6.07 6.93
CA VAL A 409 18.79 -5.05 6.16
C VAL A 409 20.08 -5.57 5.51
N ASN A 410 20.61 -6.69 6.01
CA ASN A 410 21.83 -7.32 5.50
C ASN A 410 21.52 -8.46 4.52
N ALA A 411 20.26 -8.65 4.11
CA ALA A 411 19.87 -9.65 3.12
C ALA A 411 20.70 -9.51 1.83
N PHE A 412 21.30 -10.61 1.37
CA PHE A 412 22.16 -10.66 0.18
C PHE A 412 23.39 -9.73 0.19
N ALA A 413 23.72 -9.09 1.31
CA ALA A 413 24.95 -8.30 1.47
C ALA A 413 25.99 -9.12 2.27
N ALA A 414 27.00 -9.63 1.57
CA ALA A 414 28.08 -10.44 2.14
C ALA A 414 29.31 -9.61 2.52
N SER A 415 29.56 -8.50 1.82
CA SER A 415 30.62 -7.55 2.13
C SER A 415 30.21 -6.10 1.86
N MET A 416 30.83 -5.18 2.61
CA MET A 416 30.68 -3.74 2.44
C MET A 416 32.06 -3.09 2.28
N GLU A 417 32.17 -2.08 1.42
CA GLU A 417 33.38 -1.26 1.23
C GLU A 417 33.13 0.19 1.64
N PHE A 418 34.01 0.70 2.51
CA PHE A 418 34.00 2.07 3.02
C PHE A 418 35.32 2.77 2.65
N LEU A 419 35.26 4.09 2.45
CA LEU A 419 36.43 4.91 2.19
C LEU A 419 36.39 6.20 3.00
N GLY A 420 37.31 6.29 3.96
CA GLY A 420 37.65 7.53 4.62
C GLY A 420 36.86 7.82 5.89
N GLY A 421 35.92 6.98 6.32
CA GLY A 421 35.05 7.19 7.48
C GLY A 421 35.64 7.12 8.90
N ALA A 422 34.76 7.44 9.85
CA ALA A 422 34.89 7.20 11.27
C ALA A 422 34.07 5.97 11.72
N PHE A 423 34.49 5.33 12.80
CA PHE A 423 33.64 4.38 13.50
C PHE A 423 32.46 5.08 14.18
N VAL A 424 31.39 4.33 14.38
CA VAL A 424 30.22 4.72 15.16
C VAL A 424 30.17 3.89 16.44
N GLU A 425 29.26 4.23 17.34
CA GLU A 425 29.00 3.46 18.55
C GLU A 425 27.50 3.43 18.85
N SER A 426 27.06 2.33 19.44
CA SER A 426 25.70 2.10 19.92
C SER A 426 25.69 1.71 21.40
N TRP A 427 24.61 2.06 22.08
CA TRP A 427 24.31 1.62 23.44
C TRP A 427 22.79 1.45 23.59
N GLY A 428 22.31 1.17 24.81
CA GLY A 428 20.87 1.13 25.08
C GLY A 428 20.11 0.19 24.14
N ASP A 429 19.13 0.73 23.44
CA ASP A 429 18.28 0.00 22.48
C ASP A 429 18.81 0.06 21.03
N ALA A 430 19.89 0.80 20.77
CA ALA A 430 20.57 0.76 19.48
C ALA A 430 21.44 -0.50 19.33
N PHE A 431 21.66 -0.92 18.08
CA PHE A 431 22.38 -2.14 17.75
C PHE A 431 23.26 -1.98 16.51
N THR A 432 24.31 -2.79 16.43
CA THR A 432 25.22 -2.82 15.27
C THR A 432 24.61 -3.58 14.10
N LEU A 433 24.70 -3.00 12.90
CA LEU A 433 24.43 -3.69 11.63
C LEU A 433 25.71 -4.25 11.01
N TRP A 434 26.78 -3.44 11.02
CA TRP A 434 28.10 -3.80 10.50
C TRP A 434 29.21 -3.33 11.43
N GLY A 435 30.27 -4.13 11.53
CA GLY A 435 31.50 -3.75 12.25
C GLY A 435 32.75 -4.27 11.53
N ASP A 436 33.92 -3.99 12.09
CA ASP A 436 35.21 -4.35 11.48
C ASP A 436 35.75 -5.75 11.86
N GLY A 437 35.07 -6.44 12.78
CA GLY A 437 35.49 -7.73 13.33
C GLY A 437 36.55 -7.66 14.44
N ALA A 438 37.10 -6.48 14.71
CA ALA A 438 37.98 -6.19 15.86
C ALA A 438 37.22 -5.57 17.05
N GLY A 439 35.92 -5.35 16.90
CA GLY A 439 35.03 -4.81 17.94
C GLY A 439 34.66 -3.35 17.74
N ASN A 440 35.01 -2.74 16.59
CA ASN A 440 34.53 -1.41 16.22
C ASN A 440 33.30 -1.53 15.31
N GLU A 441 32.37 -0.59 15.44
CA GLU A 441 31.09 -0.56 14.71
C GLU A 441 31.19 0.45 13.56
N THR A 442 30.68 0.11 12.39
CA THR A 442 30.72 0.95 11.18
C THR A 442 29.34 1.46 10.78
N ILE A 443 28.30 0.65 11.02
CA ILE A 443 26.91 1.04 10.83
C ILE A 443 26.11 0.56 12.04
N VAL A 444 25.35 1.46 12.65
CA VAL A 444 24.44 1.18 13.78
C VAL A 444 23.04 1.64 13.45
N ALA A 445 22.05 1.03 14.11
CA ALA A 445 20.66 1.35 13.94
C ALA A 445 19.90 1.32 15.26
N GLN A 446 18.72 1.93 15.28
CA GLN A 446 17.79 1.88 16.40
C GLN A 446 16.35 1.95 15.89
N GLU A 447 15.44 1.23 16.54
CA GLU A 447 13.99 1.39 16.36
C GLU A 447 13.46 2.29 17.49
N ILE A 448 12.60 3.25 17.16
CA ILE A 448 12.07 4.21 18.14
C ILE A 448 10.63 4.60 17.79
N GLY A 449 9.71 4.41 18.73
CA GLY A 449 8.28 4.51 18.43
C GLY A 449 7.92 3.51 17.32
N MET A 450 7.37 4.03 16.22
CA MET A 450 7.16 3.25 14.99
C MET A 450 8.30 3.43 13.96
N GLY A 451 9.18 4.42 14.13
CA GLY A 451 10.23 4.72 13.16
C GLY A 451 11.57 4.07 13.46
N ARG A 452 12.53 4.39 12.60
CA ARG A 452 13.84 3.72 12.52
C ARG A 452 14.95 4.71 12.19
N VAL A 453 16.13 4.51 12.75
CA VAL A 453 17.30 5.37 12.54
C VAL A 453 18.49 4.51 12.15
N VAL A 454 19.25 4.93 11.13
CA VAL A 454 20.53 4.33 10.74
C VAL A 454 21.61 5.41 10.72
N LEU A 455 22.74 5.12 11.37
CA LEU A 455 23.93 5.97 11.36
C LEU A 455 25.12 5.21 10.76
N CYS A 456 25.76 5.82 9.77
CA CYS A 456 27.04 5.41 9.23
C CYS A 456 28.06 6.54 9.39
N GLY A 457 29.29 6.22 9.79
CA GLY A 457 30.37 7.21 9.92
C GLY A 457 31.14 7.48 8.62
N ASP A 458 30.61 7.08 7.47
CA ASP A 458 31.22 7.26 6.15
C ASP A 458 30.14 7.71 5.16
N ILE A 459 30.38 8.82 4.44
CA ILE A 459 29.49 9.32 3.37
C ILE A 459 29.73 8.69 2.01
N ASN A 460 30.88 8.07 1.79
CA ASN A 460 31.34 7.64 0.47
C ASN A 460 30.74 6.29 0.06
N TYR A 461 30.37 5.41 1.01
CA TYR A 461 29.86 4.07 0.71
C TYR A 461 28.56 4.08 -0.13
N LEU A 462 27.66 5.06 0.07
CA LEU A 462 26.49 5.26 -0.82
C LEU A 462 26.66 6.39 -1.83
N GLY A 463 27.81 7.08 -1.80
CA GLY A 463 28.20 8.02 -2.82
C GLY A 463 29.01 7.32 -3.91
N ASN A 464 30.30 7.65 -4.00
CA ASN A 464 31.20 7.12 -5.03
C ASN A 464 31.45 5.60 -4.96
N TYR A 465 31.12 4.95 -3.84
CA TYR A 465 31.36 3.53 -3.61
C TYR A 465 30.09 2.68 -3.66
N ILE A 466 28.96 3.23 -4.14
CA ILE A 466 27.69 2.49 -4.21
C ILE A 466 27.80 1.20 -5.04
N ASP A 467 28.61 1.20 -6.10
CA ASP A 467 28.82 0.06 -7.00
C ASP A 467 29.91 -0.93 -6.52
N TYR A 468 30.44 -0.73 -5.31
CA TYR A 468 31.51 -1.55 -4.74
C TYR A 468 30.95 -2.51 -3.69
N GLU A 469 31.51 -3.73 -3.66
CA GLU A 469 31.01 -4.84 -2.83
C GLU A 469 29.48 -4.96 -2.95
N ASP A 470 28.74 -5.06 -1.84
CA ASP A 470 27.28 -5.14 -1.83
C ASP A 470 26.61 -3.82 -1.35
N ASN A 471 27.29 -2.68 -1.51
CA ASN A 471 26.82 -1.38 -1.01
C ASN A 471 25.45 -0.98 -1.59
N ALA A 472 25.22 -1.16 -2.89
CA ALA A 472 23.93 -0.92 -3.54
C ALA A 472 22.81 -1.80 -2.96
N GLN A 473 23.08 -3.10 -2.77
CA GLN A 473 22.12 -4.03 -2.18
C GLN A 473 21.74 -3.62 -0.75
N PHE A 474 22.73 -3.22 0.04
CA PHE A 474 22.50 -2.71 1.39
C PHE A 474 21.69 -1.40 1.37
N ALA A 475 21.93 -0.49 0.42
CA ALA A 475 21.18 0.74 0.26
C ALA A 475 19.68 0.48 0.01
N GLU A 476 19.37 -0.45 -0.91
CA GLU A 476 18.00 -0.88 -1.20
C GLU A 476 17.33 -1.48 0.04
N ASN A 477 18.04 -2.34 0.76
CA ASN A 477 17.51 -2.96 1.98
C ASN A 477 17.26 -1.95 3.12
N VAL A 478 18.16 -0.97 3.28
CA VAL A 478 18.00 0.12 4.25
C VAL A 478 16.80 0.97 3.89
N ALA A 479 16.61 1.35 2.62
CA ALA A 479 15.42 2.10 2.20
C ALA A 479 14.13 1.32 2.43
N ASN A 480 14.10 0.03 2.10
CA ASN A 480 12.96 -0.85 2.38
C ASN A 480 12.65 -0.94 3.89
N TRP A 481 13.67 -1.03 4.75
CA TRP A 481 13.47 -1.05 6.20
C TRP A 481 13.05 0.32 6.76
N LEU A 482 13.70 1.40 6.34
CA LEU A 482 13.39 2.75 6.82
C LEU A 482 12.02 3.25 6.37
N CYS A 483 11.58 2.94 5.14
CA CYS A 483 10.26 3.32 4.63
C CYS A 483 9.12 2.39 5.09
N SER A 484 9.37 1.50 6.05
CA SER A 484 8.37 0.52 6.52
C SER A 484 8.19 0.57 8.04
N GLY A 485 8.41 1.73 8.66
CA GLY A 485 8.30 1.90 10.11
C GLY A 485 6.90 1.57 10.64
N GLY A 486 5.85 2.09 9.98
CA GLY A 486 4.44 1.83 10.30
C GLY A 486 3.82 0.61 9.61
N ALA A 487 4.61 -0.17 8.87
CA ALA A 487 4.07 -1.27 8.09
C ALA A 487 3.54 -2.42 8.95
N GLU A 488 2.30 -2.84 8.69
CA GLU A 488 1.66 -3.99 9.36
C GLU A 488 1.53 -5.22 8.44
N VAL A 489 2.04 -5.12 7.21
CA VAL A 489 2.07 -6.22 6.24
C VAL A 489 3.51 -6.69 5.98
N LEU A 490 3.72 -8.01 6.04
CA LEU A 490 4.98 -8.66 5.67
C LEU A 490 4.81 -9.42 4.35
N LEU A 491 5.58 -9.06 3.32
CA LEU A 491 5.61 -9.75 2.03
C LEU A 491 6.87 -10.60 1.88
N TYR A 492 6.69 -11.90 1.62
CA TYR A 492 7.68 -12.75 1.00
C TYR A 492 7.33 -13.01 -0.46
N THR A 493 8.23 -12.71 -1.38
CA THR A 493 8.07 -13.02 -2.81
C THR A 493 9.41 -13.41 -3.41
N ASP A 494 9.41 -14.37 -4.32
CA ASP A 494 10.63 -14.85 -4.97
C ASP A 494 10.42 -15.10 -6.49
N GLY A 495 11.49 -15.48 -7.20
CA GLY A 495 11.46 -15.62 -8.66
C GLY A 495 12.80 -15.94 -9.34
N LYS A 496 13.91 -15.80 -8.60
CA LYS A 496 15.29 -15.67 -9.09
C LYS A 496 15.76 -16.64 -10.17
N THR A 497 15.45 -17.93 -10.08
CA THR A 497 15.98 -18.92 -11.06
C THR A 497 15.07 -19.15 -12.25
N SER A 498 13.79 -18.82 -12.10
CA SER A 498 12.74 -19.17 -13.06
C SER A 498 12.40 -18.02 -14.00
N ILE A 499 12.38 -16.79 -13.47
CA ILE A 499 12.06 -15.58 -14.26
C ILE A 499 13.35 -14.98 -14.83
N GLY A 500 14.44 -14.99 -14.06
CA GLY A 500 15.75 -14.52 -14.48
C GLY A 500 16.59 -14.00 -13.31
N PRO A 501 17.93 -13.94 -13.45
CA PRO A 501 18.84 -13.49 -12.40
C PRO A 501 18.60 -12.03 -11.96
N ASP A 502 18.02 -11.22 -12.85
CA ASP A 502 17.79 -9.78 -12.67
C ASP A 502 16.33 -9.45 -12.30
N TYR A 503 15.54 -10.44 -11.88
CA TYR A 503 14.14 -10.23 -11.48
C TYR A 503 14.03 -9.21 -10.33
N ASN A 504 13.26 -8.14 -10.58
CA ASN A 504 13.01 -7.10 -9.60
C ASN A 504 11.76 -7.45 -8.76
N TYR A 505 11.98 -7.87 -7.52
CA TYR A 505 10.91 -8.25 -6.59
C TYR A 505 9.98 -7.10 -6.20
N TYR A 506 10.42 -5.84 -6.30
CA TYR A 506 9.58 -4.65 -6.08
C TYR A 506 8.58 -4.41 -7.21
N ARG A 507 8.71 -5.16 -8.32
CA ARG A 507 7.82 -5.15 -9.48
C ARG A 507 7.03 -6.46 -9.61
N SER A 508 7.03 -7.30 -8.57
CA SER A 508 6.18 -8.49 -8.54
C SER A 508 4.69 -8.10 -8.50
N PRO A 509 3.77 -8.94 -9.00
CA PRO A 509 2.33 -8.66 -8.93
C PRO A 509 1.85 -8.32 -7.51
N ALA A 510 2.31 -9.06 -6.49
CA ALA A 510 1.97 -8.80 -5.09
C ALA A 510 2.51 -7.45 -4.58
N ALA A 511 3.73 -7.07 -4.93
CA ALA A 511 4.31 -5.77 -4.54
C ALA A 511 3.58 -4.61 -5.22
N LEU A 512 3.25 -4.74 -6.50
CA LEU A 512 2.48 -3.74 -7.24
C LEU A 512 1.05 -3.61 -6.69
N ALA A 513 0.40 -4.72 -6.31
CA ALA A 513 -0.91 -4.71 -5.70
C ALA A 513 -0.91 -3.98 -4.35
N LEU A 514 0.09 -4.23 -3.48
CA LEU A 514 0.25 -3.51 -2.22
C LEU A 514 0.45 -2.01 -2.45
N ASN A 515 1.28 -1.63 -3.43
CA ASN A 515 1.46 -0.24 -3.81
C ASN A 515 0.13 0.38 -4.27
N GLU A 516 -0.62 -0.27 -5.15
CA GLU A 516 -1.92 0.22 -5.64
C GLU A 516 -2.95 0.35 -4.50
N LEU A 517 -2.94 -0.55 -3.52
CA LEU A 517 -3.80 -0.44 -2.34
C LEU A 517 -3.37 0.65 -1.35
N ALA A 518 -2.23 1.31 -1.59
CA ALA A 518 -1.56 2.20 -0.64
C ALA A 518 -1.27 1.52 0.70
N VAL A 519 -0.93 0.22 0.65
CA VAL A 519 -0.61 -0.57 1.84
C VAL A 519 0.86 -0.39 2.17
N GLU A 520 1.16 -0.02 3.42
CA GLU A 520 2.54 -0.01 3.91
C GLU A 520 2.96 -1.44 4.24
N TYR A 521 4.07 -1.89 3.66
CA TYR A 521 4.57 -3.25 3.85
C TYR A 521 6.09 -3.28 3.95
N PHE A 522 6.60 -4.21 4.75
CA PHE A 522 7.99 -4.63 4.68
C PHE A 522 8.09 -5.86 3.78
N MET A 523 9.10 -5.92 2.92
CA MET A 523 9.30 -7.09 2.05
C MET A 523 10.67 -7.74 2.21
N THR A 524 10.72 -9.03 1.95
CA THR A 524 11.96 -9.78 1.79
C THR A 524 11.80 -10.92 0.79
N ASN A 525 12.87 -11.23 0.09
CA ASN A 525 13.01 -12.33 -0.85
C ASN A 525 14.06 -13.35 -0.36
N ASP A 526 14.59 -13.16 0.85
CA ASP A 526 15.49 -14.11 1.51
C ASP A 526 14.70 -14.95 2.53
N ARG A 527 14.79 -16.28 2.38
CA ARG A 527 14.02 -17.22 3.20
C ARG A 527 14.37 -17.15 4.70
N ASP A 528 15.63 -16.88 5.02
CA ASP A 528 16.11 -16.85 6.39
C ASP A 528 15.73 -15.50 7.00
N MET A 529 15.84 -14.42 6.22
CA MET A 529 15.40 -13.09 6.66
C MET A 529 13.88 -12.98 6.78
N PHE A 530 13.09 -13.76 6.03
CA PHE A 530 11.65 -13.85 6.27
C PHE A 530 11.33 -14.28 7.71
N ASN A 531 12.00 -15.33 8.19
CA ASN A 531 11.79 -15.80 9.56
C ASN A 531 12.26 -14.78 10.60
N GLU A 532 13.32 -14.02 10.34
CA GLU A 532 13.75 -12.95 11.23
C GLU A 532 12.74 -11.79 11.22
N SER A 533 12.27 -11.39 10.04
CA SER A 533 11.26 -10.32 9.85
C SER A 533 9.94 -10.64 10.54
N LEU A 534 9.49 -11.90 10.45
CA LEU A 534 8.26 -12.36 11.11
C LEU A 534 8.34 -12.28 12.64
N LYS A 535 9.55 -12.24 13.23
CA LYS A 535 9.76 -12.11 14.68
C LYS A 535 9.96 -10.66 15.13
N MET A 536 10.19 -9.72 14.21
CA MET A 536 10.51 -8.33 14.55
C MET A 536 9.34 -7.63 15.22
N GLN A 537 8.12 -7.92 14.77
CA GLN A 537 6.90 -7.33 15.28
C GLN A 537 5.70 -8.25 15.02
N THR A 538 4.54 -7.86 15.57
CA THR A 538 3.26 -8.43 15.17
C THR A 538 2.86 -7.87 13.81
N TRP A 539 2.37 -8.74 12.93
CA TRP A 539 1.88 -8.37 11.62
C TRP A 539 0.37 -8.55 11.57
N GLU A 540 -0.34 -7.69 10.85
CA GLU A 540 -1.77 -7.88 10.57
C GLU A 540 -1.95 -8.92 9.45
N LEU A 541 -1.13 -8.80 8.39
CA LEU A 541 -1.15 -9.72 7.25
C LEU A 541 0.26 -10.18 6.89
N VAL A 542 0.41 -11.50 6.71
CA VAL A 542 1.61 -12.11 6.13
C VAL A 542 1.25 -12.64 4.75
N ILE A 543 2.01 -12.25 3.73
CA ILE A 543 1.84 -12.71 2.35
C ILE A 543 3.08 -13.52 1.99
N ILE A 544 2.87 -14.75 1.53
CA ILE A 544 3.94 -15.65 1.10
C ILE A 544 3.63 -16.07 -0.34
N ASP A 545 4.37 -15.50 -1.30
CA ASP A 545 4.38 -15.89 -2.71
C ASP A 545 5.68 -16.64 -3.02
N ALA A 546 5.79 -17.87 -2.50
CA ALA A 546 6.99 -18.70 -2.58
C ALA A 546 6.96 -19.64 -3.79
N ASN A 547 7.47 -19.17 -4.93
CA ASN A 547 7.53 -19.83 -6.22
C ASN A 547 8.69 -20.80 -6.44
N ASN A 548 9.89 -20.50 -5.96
CA ASN A 548 11.10 -21.32 -6.18
C ASN A 548 11.87 -21.69 -4.91
N ASP A 549 11.82 -20.82 -3.93
CA ASP A 549 12.47 -20.93 -2.64
C ASP A 549 11.44 -20.60 -1.57
N ALA A 550 11.34 -21.48 -0.57
CA ALA A 550 10.30 -21.39 0.44
C ALA A 550 10.97 -21.34 1.81
N PRO A 551 10.39 -20.59 2.75
CA PRO A 551 10.90 -20.51 4.10
C PRO A 551 10.60 -21.83 4.84
N ALA A 552 11.49 -22.81 4.68
CA ALA A 552 11.36 -24.22 5.10
C ALA A 552 11.15 -24.47 6.63
N THR A 553 11.06 -23.42 7.44
CA THR A 553 10.93 -23.43 8.90
C THR A 553 9.77 -22.59 9.43
N SER A 554 8.99 -21.96 8.53
CA SER A 554 7.99 -20.96 8.87
C SER A 554 6.68 -21.53 9.42
N HIS A 555 6.34 -22.80 9.20
CA HIS A 555 5.00 -23.31 9.53
C HIS A 555 4.59 -23.03 10.98
N ASN A 556 5.48 -23.23 11.96
CA ASN A 556 5.16 -22.91 13.36
C ASN A 556 5.00 -21.42 13.59
N LEU A 557 5.86 -20.57 13.01
CA LEU A 557 5.75 -19.12 13.15
C LEU A 557 4.48 -18.59 12.47
N ILE A 558 4.06 -19.18 11.35
CA ILE A 558 2.81 -18.88 10.65
C ILE A 558 1.62 -19.28 11.53
N ILE A 559 1.66 -20.46 12.16
CA ILE A 559 0.62 -20.86 13.11
C ILE A 559 0.58 -19.90 14.30
N ASP A 560 1.73 -19.55 14.90
CA ASP A 560 1.81 -18.61 16.02
C ASP A 560 1.21 -17.24 15.63
N HIS A 561 1.48 -16.76 14.42
CA HIS A 561 0.89 -15.55 13.84
C HIS A 561 -0.64 -15.63 13.72
N LEU A 562 -1.16 -16.72 13.14
CA LEU A 562 -2.60 -16.94 13.02
C LEU A 562 -3.29 -17.13 14.38
N GLU A 563 -2.65 -17.79 15.34
CA GLU A 563 -3.15 -17.94 16.71
C GLU A 563 -3.16 -16.60 17.47
N ALA A 564 -2.25 -15.68 17.13
CA ALA A 564 -2.23 -14.31 17.66
C ALA A 564 -3.28 -13.38 17.04
N GLY A 565 -4.04 -13.83 16.05
CA GLY A 565 -5.10 -13.06 15.39
C GLY A 565 -4.77 -12.61 13.96
N GLY A 566 -3.50 -12.71 13.55
CA GLY A 566 -3.05 -12.29 12.23
C GLY A 566 -3.68 -13.08 11.07
N LYS A 567 -3.47 -12.57 9.87
CA LYS A 567 -4.02 -13.08 8.61
C LYS A 567 -2.93 -13.55 7.65
N LEU A 568 -3.28 -14.41 6.71
CA LEU A 568 -2.32 -15.06 5.81
C LEU A 568 -2.85 -15.17 4.37
N ILE A 569 -2.03 -14.77 3.40
CA ILE A 569 -2.14 -15.20 1.99
C ILE A 569 -0.93 -16.08 1.70
N TRP A 570 -1.14 -17.30 1.23
CA TRP A 570 -0.06 -18.27 1.09
C TRP A 570 -0.11 -19.07 -0.20
N ARG A 571 0.97 -18.95 -0.96
CA ARG A 571 1.37 -19.81 -2.05
C ARG A 571 2.73 -20.41 -1.73
N ASP A 572 2.87 -21.72 -1.84
CA ASP A 572 4.15 -22.40 -1.58
C ASP A 572 4.37 -23.63 -2.46
N PHE A 573 5.48 -23.64 -3.20
CA PHE A 573 5.82 -24.78 -4.06
C PHE A 573 6.19 -26.03 -3.25
N MET A 574 6.56 -25.86 -1.97
CA MET A 574 6.91 -26.96 -1.06
C MET A 574 5.71 -27.77 -0.58
N PHE A 575 4.46 -27.34 -0.82
CA PHE A 575 3.29 -28.17 -0.53
C PHE A 575 3.36 -29.55 -1.21
N ARG A 576 4.09 -29.66 -2.33
CA ARG A 576 4.39 -30.95 -3.01
C ARG A 576 5.22 -31.94 -2.19
N TYR A 577 5.86 -31.49 -1.11
CA TYR A 577 6.68 -32.31 -0.23
C TYR A 577 6.04 -32.55 1.15
N ASP A 578 4.95 -31.84 1.50
CA ASP A 578 4.33 -31.92 2.82
C ASP A 578 3.02 -32.75 2.84
N PHE A 579 3.13 -33.99 2.37
CA PHE A 579 2.02 -34.95 2.26
C PHE A 579 1.98 -35.97 3.41
N ALA A 580 2.65 -35.70 4.53
CA ALA A 580 2.63 -36.59 5.69
C ALA A 580 1.21 -36.57 6.33
N PRO A 581 0.47 -37.70 6.34
CA PRO A 581 -0.92 -37.69 6.76
C PRO A 581 -1.02 -37.35 8.25
N TYR A 582 -1.97 -36.47 8.61
CA TYR A 582 -2.32 -36.08 9.99
C TYR A 582 -1.32 -35.15 10.72
N ASN A 583 -0.82 -34.11 10.06
CA ASN A 583 -0.13 -33.00 10.73
C ASN A 583 -1.16 -32.02 11.33
N SER A 584 -1.01 -31.64 12.61
CA SER A 584 -1.89 -30.68 13.28
C SER A 584 -1.93 -29.32 12.59
N THR A 585 -0.84 -28.92 11.92
CA THR A 585 -0.77 -27.68 11.12
C THR A 585 -1.81 -27.66 10.01
N TRP A 586 -1.89 -28.74 9.23
CA TRP A 586 -2.75 -28.81 8.05
C TRP A 586 -4.23 -28.91 8.39
N SER A 587 -4.58 -29.64 9.45
CA SER A 587 -5.96 -29.65 9.96
C SER A 587 -6.38 -28.32 10.58
N TYR A 588 -5.44 -27.53 11.12
CA TYR A 588 -5.73 -26.19 11.61
C TYR A 588 -5.99 -25.23 10.45
N LEU A 589 -5.11 -25.22 9.45
CA LEU A 589 -5.24 -24.37 8.25
C LEU A 589 -6.47 -24.73 7.42
N GLY A 590 -6.77 -26.02 7.28
CA GLY A 590 -7.90 -26.54 6.52
C GLY A 590 -7.53 -27.19 5.18
N TRP A 591 -6.24 -27.27 4.85
CA TRP A 591 -5.76 -27.92 3.63
C TRP A 591 -4.46 -28.69 3.84
N GLN A 592 -4.17 -29.63 2.95
CA GLN A 592 -2.92 -30.39 2.91
C GLN A 592 -2.49 -30.72 1.46
N GLY A 593 -1.23 -30.49 1.10
CA GLY A 593 -0.69 -30.95 -0.17
C GLY A 593 -0.66 -32.48 -0.30
N LEU A 594 -1.04 -33.02 -1.47
CA LEU A 594 -1.09 -34.46 -1.78
C LEU A 594 0.21 -35.01 -2.41
N GLY A 595 1.21 -34.15 -2.61
CA GLY A 595 2.49 -34.49 -3.24
C GLY A 595 2.44 -34.72 -4.75
N SER A 596 1.25 -34.83 -5.34
CA SER A 596 1.06 -34.77 -6.80
C SER A 596 1.03 -33.32 -7.24
N THR A 597 1.61 -33.02 -8.40
CA THR A 597 1.76 -31.64 -8.91
C THR A 597 1.55 -31.58 -10.42
N ILE A 598 1.30 -30.37 -10.92
CA ILE A 598 1.43 -30.02 -12.34
C ILE A 598 2.73 -29.24 -12.49
N THR A 599 3.51 -29.60 -13.52
CA THR A 599 4.83 -29.00 -13.84
C THR A 599 4.99 -28.76 -15.35
N GLY A 600 3.90 -28.93 -16.10
CA GLY A 600 3.89 -28.88 -17.57
C GLY A 600 3.36 -27.56 -18.13
N GLY A 601 3.04 -26.61 -17.25
CA GLY A 601 2.33 -25.36 -17.52
C GLY A 601 1.23 -25.11 -16.47
N PRO A 602 0.87 -23.84 -16.23
CA PRO A 602 -0.28 -23.46 -15.41
C PRO A 602 -1.54 -24.22 -15.83
N PRO A 603 -2.31 -24.78 -14.89
CA PRO A 603 -3.66 -25.22 -15.21
C PRO A 603 -4.59 -24.02 -15.38
N ASP A 604 -5.64 -24.15 -16.18
CA ASP A 604 -6.76 -23.21 -16.13
C ASP A 604 -7.38 -23.25 -14.72
N VAL A 605 -7.69 -22.09 -14.14
CA VAL A 605 -8.31 -21.97 -12.81
C VAL A 605 -9.74 -21.49 -12.98
N PHE A 606 -10.70 -22.38 -12.73
CA PHE A 606 -12.13 -22.11 -12.83
C PHE A 606 -12.65 -21.52 -11.52
N LEU A 607 -13.33 -20.38 -11.61
CA LEU A 607 -13.96 -19.73 -10.46
C LEU A 607 -15.27 -20.46 -10.14
N TRP A 608 -15.30 -21.17 -9.01
CA TRP A 608 -16.51 -21.88 -8.57
C TRP A 608 -17.49 -20.95 -7.86
N GLU A 609 -16.97 -19.93 -7.19
CA GLU A 609 -17.72 -18.86 -6.55
C GLU A 609 -17.32 -17.52 -7.18
N PRO A 610 -17.64 -17.28 -8.46
CA PRO A 610 -17.18 -16.11 -9.19
C PRO A 610 -17.65 -14.79 -8.58
N ASP A 611 -18.76 -14.77 -7.83
CA ASP A 611 -19.27 -13.57 -7.14
C ASP A 611 -18.56 -13.29 -5.80
N HIS A 612 -17.62 -14.14 -5.37
CA HIS A 612 -16.92 -13.95 -4.10
C HIS A 612 -16.00 -12.71 -4.15
N PRO A 613 -15.92 -11.88 -3.09
CA PRO A 613 -15.14 -10.63 -3.10
C PRO A 613 -13.65 -10.79 -3.43
N VAL A 614 -13.07 -11.96 -3.20
CA VAL A 614 -11.67 -12.27 -3.57
C VAL A 614 -11.40 -12.19 -5.08
N PHE A 615 -12.45 -12.19 -5.91
CA PHE A 615 -12.33 -12.08 -7.37
C PHE A 615 -12.79 -10.74 -7.91
N ASN A 616 -13.61 -9.98 -7.19
CA ASN A 616 -14.28 -8.80 -7.76
C ASN A 616 -14.18 -7.53 -6.93
N MET A 617 -13.34 -7.48 -5.89
CA MET A 617 -13.30 -6.33 -5.00
C MET A 617 -11.91 -6.06 -4.42
N PRO A 618 -11.32 -4.87 -4.69
CA PRO A 618 -11.90 -3.70 -5.37
C PRO A 618 -11.94 -3.77 -6.90
N VAL A 619 -11.29 -4.73 -7.55
CA VAL A 619 -11.23 -4.84 -9.02
C VAL A 619 -12.10 -5.99 -9.49
N GLU A 620 -12.97 -5.73 -10.46
CA GLU A 620 -13.83 -6.75 -11.08
C GLU A 620 -13.04 -7.55 -12.11
N TYR A 621 -12.84 -8.85 -11.88
CA TYR A 621 -12.10 -9.73 -12.81
C TYR A 621 -12.91 -10.16 -14.04
N GLY A 622 -14.25 -10.04 -14.02
CA GLY A 622 -15.09 -10.17 -15.21
C GLY A 622 -15.23 -11.55 -15.89
N GLU A 623 -14.27 -12.47 -15.75
CA GLU A 623 -14.23 -13.77 -16.43
C GLU A 623 -14.42 -14.96 -15.48
N ALA A 624 -14.84 -16.11 -16.04
CA ALA A 624 -15.13 -17.32 -15.26
C ALA A 624 -13.91 -18.23 -15.02
N THR A 625 -12.81 -17.95 -15.72
CA THR A 625 -11.59 -18.77 -15.71
C THR A 625 -10.39 -17.85 -15.79
N ILE A 626 -9.36 -18.14 -15.00
CA ILE A 626 -8.04 -17.52 -15.08
C ILE A 626 -7.12 -18.44 -15.88
N GLU A 627 -6.50 -17.92 -16.95
CA GLU A 627 -5.69 -18.71 -17.88
C GLU A 627 -4.26 -18.14 -17.98
N SER A 628 -3.29 -18.97 -18.36
CA SER A 628 -1.94 -18.48 -18.64
C SER A 628 -1.24 -19.32 -19.69
N LEU A 629 -0.54 -18.62 -20.60
CA LEU A 629 0.32 -19.24 -21.61
C LEU A 629 1.77 -19.37 -21.11
N ASN A 630 2.08 -18.81 -19.94
CA ASN A 630 3.41 -18.72 -19.38
C ASN A 630 3.72 -19.92 -18.48
N ASN A 631 4.88 -20.55 -18.65
CA ASN A 631 5.34 -21.63 -17.78
C ASN A 631 6.68 -21.23 -17.16
N LEU A 632 6.60 -20.40 -16.11
CA LEU A 632 7.77 -19.78 -15.50
C LEU A 632 8.37 -20.67 -14.40
N PHE A 633 7.53 -21.38 -13.67
CA PHE A 633 7.94 -22.09 -12.46
C PHE A 633 7.93 -23.62 -12.62
N MET A 634 8.75 -24.31 -11.83
CA MET A 634 8.80 -25.78 -11.89
C MET A 634 7.56 -26.47 -11.32
N THR A 635 6.80 -25.79 -10.46
CA THR A 635 5.57 -26.31 -9.86
C THR A 635 4.49 -25.30 -10.11
N ASP A 636 3.67 -25.60 -11.10
CA ASP A 636 2.56 -24.77 -11.56
C ASP A 636 1.36 -24.89 -10.61
N TYR A 637 1.15 -26.09 -10.06
CA TYR A 637 0.06 -26.40 -9.16
C TYR A 637 0.37 -27.61 -8.27
N THR A 638 -0.14 -27.61 -7.03
CA THR A 638 -0.10 -28.75 -6.12
C THR A 638 -1.50 -29.26 -5.82
N TYR A 639 -1.74 -30.56 -6.04
CA TYR A 639 -3.01 -31.18 -5.64
C TYR A 639 -3.14 -31.17 -4.12
N VAL A 640 -4.37 -31.00 -3.64
CA VAL A 640 -4.64 -30.75 -2.22
C VAL A 640 -5.70 -31.71 -1.68
N HIS A 641 -5.71 -31.92 -0.39
CA HIS A 641 -6.83 -32.46 0.37
C HIS A 641 -7.39 -31.37 1.27
N LEU A 642 -8.70 -31.13 1.19
CA LEU A 642 -9.39 -30.17 2.05
C LEU A 642 -10.01 -30.85 3.28
N TYR A 643 -9.89 -30.17 4.41
CA TYR A 643 -10.55 -30.50 5.66
C TYR A 643 -11.87 -29.73 5.77
N ASP A 644 -12.77 -30.21 6.64
CA ASP A 644 -14.13 -29.67 6.81
C ASP A 644 -14.19 -28.20 7.27
N ASN A 645 -13.06 -27.63 7.74
CA ASN A 645 -12.94 -26.24 8.20
C ASN A 645 -12.40 -25.29 7.11
N ALA A 646 -12.33 -25.73 5.85
CA ALA A 646 -11.94 -24.92 4.70
C ALA A 646 -13.05 -24.84 3.65
N THR A 647 -13.06 -23.73 2.91
CA THR A 647 -13.96 -23.45 1.80
C THR A 647 -13.13 -23.26 0.53
N ALA A 648 -13.42 -24.01 -0.53
CA ALA A 648 -12.78 -23.81 -1.84
C ALA A 648 -13.57 -22.81 -2.67
N LEU A 649 -12.88 -21.84 -3.28
CA LEU A 649 -13.48 -20.77 -4.08
C LEU A 649 -13.25 -20.96 -5.59
N ALA A 650 -12.16 -21.64 -5.94
CA ALA A 650 -11.80 -21.96 -7.32
C ALA A 650 -11.05 -23.29 -7.39
N GLY A 651 -10.96 -23.87 -8.58
CA GLY A 651 -10.18 -25.10 -8.82
C GLY A 651 -9.88 -25.37 -10.28
N ILE A 652 -9.15 -26.44 -10.54
CA ILE A 652 -8.62 -26.77 -11.88
C ILE A 652 -9.59 -27.59 -12.73
N THR A 653 -10.85 -27.68 -12.31
CA THR A 653 -11.95 -28.28 -13.09
C THR A 653 -13.18 -27.39 -13.14
N PRO A 654 -13.99 -27.46 -14.21
CA PRO A 654 -15.17 -26.59 -14.39
C PRO A 654 -16.28 -26.78 -13.33
N THR A 655 -16.20 -27.82 -12.50
CA THR A 655 -17.17 -28.11 -11.46
C THR A 655 -16.42 -28.46 -10.19
N PHE A 656 -16.96 -28.06 -9.03
CA PHE A 656 -16.38 -28.33 -7.72
C PHE A 656 -15.84 -29.77 -7.55
N ASP A 657 -14.55 -29.87 -7.26
CA ASP A 657 -13.87 -31.06 -6.75
C ASP A 657 -12.88 -30.65 -5.66
N SER A 658 -13.13 -31.08 -4.43
CA SER A 658 -12.34 -30.67 -3.27
C SER A 658 -10.85 -31.03 -3.36
N ASN A 659 -10.44 -32.03 -4.16
CA ASN A 659 -9.01 -32.37 -4.30
C ASN A 659 -8.30 -31.61 -5.44
N GLU A 660 -9.07 -30.87 -6.22
CA GLU A 660 -8.63 -30.06 -7.36
C GLU A 660 -8.82 -28.57 -7.09
N SER A 661 -8.95 -28.19 -5.81
CA SER A 661 -9.10 -26.79 -5.39
C SER A 661 -7.81 -25.99 -5.58
N ALA A 662 -7.95 -24.81 -6.18
CA ALA A 662 -6.88 -23.89 -6.51
C ALA A 662 -6.77 -22.73 -5.52
N ILE A 663 -7.92 -22.24 -5.03
CA ILE A 663 -8.00 -21.13 -4.05
C ILE A 663 -8.88 -21.58 -2.90
N VAL A 664 -8.35 -21.50 -1.68
CA VAL A 664 -8.95 -22.08 -0.48
C VAL A 664 -8.91 -21.07 0.65
N LEU A 665 -10.04 -20.86 1.31
CA LEU A 665 -10.14 -20.13 2.59
C LEU A 665 -10.20 -21.12 3.76
N GLY A 666 -9.41 -20.86 4.79
CA GLY A 666 -9.42 -21.58 6.04
C GLY A 666 -9.29 -20.66 7.24
N VAL A 667 -9.22 -21.24 8.44
CA VAL A 667 -9.09 -20.51 9.72
C VAL A 667 -10.16 -19.40 9.84
N GLU A 668 -11.42 -19.77 9.61
CA GLU A 668 -12.56 -18.84 9.67
C GLU A 668 -12.40 -17.62 8.73
N GLY A 669 -11.72 -17.81 7.60
CA GLY A 669 -11.50 -16.77 6.59
C GLY A 669 -10.29 -15.86 6.86
N ARG A 670 -9.40 -16.25 7.78
CA ARG A 670 -8.13 -15.53 8.06
C ARG A 670 -6.91 -16.14 7.37
N ALA A 671 -7.06 -17.27 6.67
CA ALA A 671 -5.99 -17.85 5.88
C ALA A 671 -6.47 -18.20 4.47
N LEU A 672 -5.93 -17.54 3.45
CA LEU A 672 -6.18 -17.77 2.04
C LEU A 672 -4.98 -18.49 1.44
N CYS A 673 -5.20 -19.59 0.73
CA CYS A 673 -4.15 -20.38 0.12
C CYS A 673 -4.36 -20.55 -1.37
N ASN A 674 -3.29 -20.27 -2.12
CA ASN A 674 -3.21 -20.44 -3.57
C ASN A 674 -2.34 -21.66 -3.89
N MET A 675 -2.95 -22.69 -4.45
CA MET A 675 -2.27 -23.96 -4.80
C MET A 675 -1.50 -23.87 -6.11
N PHE A 676 -1.69 -22.78 -6.86
CA PHE A 676 -1.03 -22.49 -8.11
C PHE A 676 -0.11 -21.27 -8.00
N ALA A 677 0.82 -21.16 -8.94
CA ALA A 677 1.75 -20.05 -9.00
C ALA A 677 1.08 -18.78 -9.58
N ILE A 678 0.36 -18.01 -8.77
CA ILE A 678 -0.34 -16.79 -9.24
C ILE A 678 0.57 -15.90 -10.07
N SER A 679 1.81 -15.69 -9.64
CA SER A 679 2.80 -14.84 -10.30
C SER A 679 3.21 -15.23 -11.72
N GLN A 680 2.69 -16.34 -12.28
CA GLN A 680 2.86 -16.67 -13.71
C GLN A 680 1.63 -16.36 -14.59
N TYR A 681 0.52 -15.92 -14.01
CA TYR A 681 -0.68 -15.49 -14.73
C TYR A 681 -0.55 -14.00 -15.08
N VAL A 682 0.49 -13.71 -15.87
CA VAL A 682 0.81 -12.35 -16.34
C VAL A 682 0.07 -12.00 -17.63
N ASP A 683 -0.72 -12.93 -18.16
CA ASP A 683 -1.68 -12.70 -19.22
C ASP A 683 -2.89 -11.92 -18.63
N ASP A 684 -3.71 -11.38 -19.53
CA ASP A 684 -4.90 -10.58 -19.23
C ASP A 684 -6.09 -11.28 -19.89
N THR A 685 -6.79 -12.12 -19.12
CA THR A 685 -7.82 -13.01 -19.65
C THR A 685 -9.15 -12.28 -19.87
N ASP A 686 -9.45 -11.30 -19.04
CA ASP A 686 -10.68 -10.50 -19.08
C ASP A 686 -10.56 -9.20 -19.90
N ASP A 687 -9.36 -8.95 -20.43
CA ASP A 687 -9.01 -7.77 -21.24
C ASP A 687 -9.19 -6.46 -20.46
N SER A 688 -8.97 -6.50 -19.14
CA SER A 688 -8.98 -5.34 -18.24
C SER A 688 -7.86 -4.35 -18.52
N THR A 689 -6.86 -4.76 -19.32
CA THR A 689 -5.54 -4.16 -19.57
C THR A 689 -4.52 -4.35 -18.43
N TYR A 690 -4.87 -5.13 -17.42
CA TYR A 690 -4.01 -5.51 -16.32
C TYR A 690 -3.84 -7.04 -16.31
N SER A 691 -2.76 -7.52 -15.69
CA SER A 691 -2.57 -8.96 -15.62
C SER A 691 -3.44 -9.61 -14.55
N ASP A 692 -3.93 -10.82 -14.82
CA ASP A 692 -4.77 -11.59 -13.91
C ASP A 692 -4.12 -11.73 -12.51
N ALA A 693 -2.80 -11.96 -12.47
CA ALA A 693 -2.04 -12.07 -11.24
C ALA A 693 -2.09 -10.79 -10.39
N TYR A 694 -2.00 -9.61 -11.03
CA TYR A 694 -2.03 -8.33 -10.34
C TYR A 694 -3.42 -8.07 -9.74
N GLU A 695 -4.47 -8.32 -10.51
CA GLU A 695 -5.86 -8.14 -10.07
C GLU A 695 -6.24 -9.09 -8.95
N LEU A 696 -5.84 -10.37 -9.07
CA LEU A 696 -6.09 -11.36 -8.02
C LEU A 696 -5.37 -10.97 -6.71
N PHE A 697 -4.11 -10.55 -6.75
CA PHE A 697 -3.44 -10.06 -5.55
C PHE A 697 -4.08 -8.81 -4.96
N ILE A 698 -4.55 -7.87 -5.78
CA ILE A 698 -5.31 -6.71 -5.28
C ILE A 698 -6.53 -7.17 -4.48
N ASN A 699 -7.32 -8.07 -5.05
CA ASN A 699 -8.57 -8.50 -4.44
C ASN A 699 -8.34 -9.37 -3.20
N GLU A 700 -7.38 -10.29 -3.24
CA GLU A 700 -7.03 -11.12 -2.08
C GLU A 700 -6.50 -10.28 -0.91
N ILE A 701 -5.59 -9.34 -1.18
CA ILE A 701 -5.02 -8.48 -0.14
C ILE A 701 -6.11 -7.59 0.46
N ALA A 702 -6.91 -6.94 -0.38
CA ALA A 702 -8.01 -6.09 0.09
C ALA A 702 -9.04 -6.89 0.89
N PHE A 703 -9.39 -8.10 0.43
CA PHE A 703 -10.27 -8.99 1.17
C PHE A 703 -9.71 -9.29 2.57
N MET A 704 -8.41 -9.58 2.69
CA MET A 704 -7.81 -9.87 3.99
C MET A 704 -7.72 -8.63 4.88
N LEU A 705 -7.57 -7.43 4.32
CA LEU A 705 -7.47 -6.18 5.08
C LEU A 705 -8.81 -5.45 5.29
N ARG A 706 -9.94 -6.05 4.88
CA ARG A 706 -11.30 -5.52 5.06
C ARG A 706 -11.59 -5.08 6.50
N PRO A 707 -12.47 -4.07 6.72
CA PRO A 707 -12.76 -3.55 8.04
C PRO A 707 -13.53 -4.56 8.89
N THR A 708 -13.39 -4.42 10.21
CA THR A 708 -14.16 -5.16 11.22
C THR A 708 -14.85 -4.18 12.16
N ILE A 709 -15.85 -4.66 12.88
CA ILE A 709 -16.56 -3.89 13.92
C ILE A 709 -16.99 -4.82 15.05
N ASP A 710 -17.08 -4.28 16.25
CA ASP A 710 -17.68 -4.97 17.38
C ASP A 710 -19.21 -4.93 17.34
N HIS A 711 -19.84 -5.77 18.17
CA HIS A 711 -21.30 -5.89 18.29
C HIS A 711 -21.74 -5.49 19.71
N PRO A 712 -21.84 -4.18 20.02
CA PRO A 712 -22.38 -3.72 21.29
C PRO A 712 -23.80 -4.25 21.54
N GLY A 713 -24.14 -4.51 22.79
CA GLY A 713 -25.47 -5.02 23.15
C GLY A 713 -26.56 -3.95 23.12
N ASP A 714 -27.81 -4.40 23.01
CA ASP A 714 -29.00 -3.54 23.08
C ASP A 714 -29.04 -2.64 24.33
N VAL A 715 -29.61 -1.44 24.18
CA VAL A 715 -29.67 -0.41 25.22
C VAL A 715 -31.11 -0.17 25.68
N GLU A 716 -31.36 -0.15 27.00
CA GLU A 716 -32.67 0.18 27.59
C GLU A 716 -32.51 1.29 28.64
N PHE A 717 -33.32 2.35 28.56
CA PHE A 717 -33.30 3.47 29.52
C PHE A 717 -34.66 4.20 29.62
N GLU A 718 -34.87 5.01 30.66
CA GLU A 718 -36.10 5.81 30.80
C GLU A 718 -36.03 7.15 30.04
N GLU A 719 -37.13 7.58 29.41
CA GLU A 719 -37.21 8.86 28.70
C GLU A 719 -36.83 10.03 29.62
N GLY A 720 -35.79 10.77 29.23
CA GLY A 720 -35.25 11.91 29.97
C GLY A 720 -34.07 11.57 30.89
N GLU A 721 -33.63 10.31 30.96
CA GLU A 721 -32.32 9.95 31.51
C GLU A 721 -31.18 10.47 30.61
N THR A 722 -30.03 10.77 31.21
CA THR A 722 -28.86 11.32 30.52
C THR A 722 -27.64 10.44 30.70
N GLY A 723 -26.75 10.42 29.71
CA GLY A 723 -25.53 9.61 29.69
C GLY A 723 -25.70 8.27 28.98
N ASN A 724 -26.72 8.13 28.14
CA ASN A 724 -26.98 6.93 27.35
C ASN A 724 -26.35 7.09 25.97
N SER A 725 -25.56 6.09 25.54
CA SER A 725 -24.89 6.11 24.25
C SER A 725 -24.67 4.71 23.71
N ILE A 726 -24.55 4.59 22.39
CA ILE A 726 -23.95 3.43 21.73
C ILE A 726 -22.48 3.75 21.45
N VAL A 727 -21.62 2.76 21.64
CA VAL A 727 -20.19 2.88 21.38
C VAL A 727 -19.78 1.72 20.48
N TRP A 728 -19.34 2.03 19.27
CA TRP A 728 -18.76 1.09 18.32
C TRP A 728 -17.25 1.29 18.22
N ASN A 729 -16.52 0.19 18.09
CA ASN A 729 -15.08 0.11 17.93
C ASN A 729 -14.76 -0.57 16.58
N PRO A 730 -15.01 0.12 15.45
CA PRO A 730 -14.56 -0.39 14.16
C PRO A 730 -13.04 -0.35 14.02
N GLU A 731 -12.48 -1.28 13.25
CA GLU A 731 -11.06 -1.37 12.95
C GLU A 731 -10.85 -1.50 11.44
N SER A 732 -9.88 -0.76 10.90
CA SER A 732 -9.46 -0.82 9.50
C SER A 732 -8.09 -0.17 9.38
N LEU A 733 -7.21 -0.75 8.55
CA LEU A 733 -5.93 -0.12 8.22
C LEU A 733 -6.11 1.10 7.31
N TYR A 734 -7.22 1.14 6.56
CA TYR A 734 -7.49 2.17 5.56
C TYR A 734 -8.91 2.70 5.73
N PRO A 735 -9.21 3.37 6.86
CA PRO A 735 -10.54 3.90 7.12
C PRO A 735 -10.92 4.93 6.04
N ALA A 736 -12.20 4.94 5.66
CA ALA A 736 -12.76 5.88 4.70
C ALA A 736 -13.90 6.70 5.29
N ARG A 737 -15.02 6.07 5.64
CA ARG A 737 -16.23 6.74 6.15
C ARG A 737 -17.12 5.78 6.93
N TYR A 738 -18.07 6.31 7.70
CA TYR A 738 -19.16 5.52 8.27
C TYR A 738 -20.51 6.22 8.10
N VAL A 739 -21.57 5.42 8.05
CA VAL A 739 -22.96 5.86 8.00
C VAL A 739 -23.74 5.26 9.15
N ILE A 740 -24.50 6.08 9.88
CA ILE A 740 -25.43 5.61 10.93
C ILE A 740 -26.85 5.82 10.45
N TYR A 741 -27.66 4.77 10.51
CA TYR A 741 -29.09 4.78 10.23
C TYR A 741 -29.88 4.69 11.54
N GLN A 742 -31.00 5.41 11.59
CA GLN A 742 -32.03 5.26 12.62
C GLN A 742 -33.32 4.80 11.94
N ASN A 743 -33.76 3.58 12.25
CA ASN A 743 -34.93 2.93 11.64
C ASN A 743 -34.89 2.97 10.09
N GLY A 744 -33.72 2.69 9.51
CA GLY A 744 -33.49 2.67 8.07
C GLY A 744 -33.37 4.04 7.37
N SER A 745 -33.31 5.16 8.12
CA SER A 745 -32.99 6.49 7.56
C SER A 745 -31.62 6.95 8.05
N ASP A 746 -30.77 7.45 7.15
CA ASP A 746 -29.44 7.96 7.50
C ASP A 746 -29.55 9.21 8.39
N ILE A 747 -28.77 9.24 9.47
CA ILE A 747 -28.68 10.37 10.40
C ILE A 747 -27.25 10.93 10.52
N VAL A 748 -26.24 10.13 10.13
CA VAL A 748 -24.82 10.51 10.07
C VAL A 748 -24.20 9.87 8.82
N ASP A 749 -23.42 10.63 8.06
CA ASP A 749 -22.55 10.15 6.97
C ASP A 749 -21.32 11.07 6.95
N ILE A 750 -20.21 10.59 7.53
CA ILE A 750 -18.99 11.39 7.67
C ILE A 750 -17.73 10.55 7.43
N ALA A 751 -16.63 11.24 7.11
CA ALA A 751 -15.31 10.63 7.02
C ALA A 751 -14.90 10.00 8.35
N TRP A 752 -14.21 8.87 8.26
CA TRP A 752 -13.72 8.09 9.39
C TRP A 752 -12.21 7.93 9.26
N PHE A 753 -11.50 8.11 10.36
CA PHE A 753 -10.04 8.06 10.41
C PHE A 753 -9.52 6.99 11.39
N GLY A 754 -10.34 5.99 11.70
CA GLY A 754 -9.98 4.90 12.61
C GLY A 754 -10.38 5.14 14.07
N GLU A 755 -11.03 6.26 14.38
CA GLU A 755 -11.47 6.56 15.74
C GLU A 755 -12.71 5.76 16.17
N GLN A 756 -12.89 5.61 17.49
CA GLN A 756 -14.11 5.06 18.09
C GLN A 756 -15.34 5.90 17.71
N VAL A 757 -16.45 5.25 17.37
CA VAL A 757 -17.70 5.91 17.02
C VAL A 757 -18.66 5.90 18.20
N VAL A 758 -19.11 7.08 18.63
CA VAL A 758 -20.03 7.24 19.78
C VAL A 758 -21.29 7.97 19.36
N LEU A 759 -22.45 7.35 19.57
CA LEU A 759 -23.76 7.94 19.32
C LEU A 759 -24.49 8.23 20.63
N ASP A 760 -24.75 9.51 20.91
CA ASP A 760 -25.58 9.95 22.03
C ASP A 760 -27.05 9.55 21.80
N LEU A 761 -27.73 9.06 22.84
CA LEU A 761 -29.13 8.63 22.80
C LEU A 761 -30.06 9.51 23.66
N ASP A 762 -29.52 10.49 24.39
CA ASP A 762 -30.25 11.28 25.39
C ASP A 762 -31.42 12.12 24.81
N TYR A 763 -31.47 12.29 23.49
CA TYR A 763 -32.52 13.04 22.79
C TYR A 763 -33.75 12.19 22.42
N LEU A 764 -33.70 10.86 22.61
CA LEU A 764 -34.77 9.97 22.19
C LEU A 764 -35.99 10.04 23.11
N THR A 765 -37.18 10.00 22.50
CA THR A 765 -38.46 9.88 23.21
C THR A 765 -38.83 8.41 23.41
N ASN A 766 -39.80 8.12 24.28
CA ASN A 766 -40.30 6.75 24.48
C ASN A 766 -40.62 6.04 23.16
N GLY A 767 -40.07 4.83 22.97
CA GLY A 767 -40.20 4.05 21.75
C GLY A 767 -39.07 3.02 21.61
N THR A 768 -39.18 2.18 20.59
CA THR A 768 -38.13 1.26 20.16
C THR A 768 -37.50 1.81 18.88
N TYR A 769 -36.18 1.86 18.85
CA TYR A 769 -35.39 2.31 17.72
C TYR A 769 -34.38 1.22 17.34
N ILE A 770 -34.12 1.10 16.05
CA ILE A 770 -33.03 0.29 15.52
C ILE A 770 -31.98 1.26 14.99
N PHE A 771 -30.75 1.12 15.48
CA PHE A 771 -29.60 1.86 14.95
C PHE A 771 -28.69 0.89 14.22
N GLU A 772 -28.38 1.21 12.98
CA GLU A 772 -27.46 0.43 12.15
C GLU A 772 -26.24 1.31 11.82
N ILE A 773 -25.03 0.78 11.94
CA ILE A 773 -23.81 1.46 11.50
C ILE A 773 -23.16 0.66 10.38
N LEU A 774 -22.80 1.34 9.29
CA LEU A 774 -22.05 0.78 8.18
C LEU A 774 -20.72 1.52 8.06
N VAL A 775 -19.62 0.81 8.25
CA VAL A 775 -18.26 1.36 8.22
C VAL A 775 -17.55 0.90 6.96
N TYR A 776 -16.88 1.81 6.27
CA TYR A 776 -16.21 1.58 4.99
C TYR A 776 -14.69 1.77 5.08
N ASP A 777 -13.94 0.95 4.35
CA ASP A 777 -12.53 1.18 4.04
C ASP A 777 -12.32 1.80 2.65
N ARG A 778 -11.08 2.14 2.32
CA ARG A 778 -10.70 2.75 1.02
C ARG A 778 -10.75 1.79 -0.16
N ALA A 779 -10.69 0.48 0.09
CA ALA A 779 -10.90 -0.55 -0.93
C ALA A 779 -12.40 -0.77 -1.21
N GLY A 780 -13.28 -0.05 -0.51
CA GLY A 780 -14.73 -0.11 -0.68
C GLY A 780 -15.41 -1.18 0.16
N TYR A 781 -14.67 -1.96 0.94
CA TYR A 781 -15.27 -2.97 1.82
C TYR A 781 -16.04 -2.29 2.93
N SER A 782 -17.16 -2.89 3.33
CA SER A 782 -17.98 -2.37 4.42
C SER A 782 -18.39 -3.44 5.42
N VAL A 783 -18.56 -3.03 6.68
CA VAL A 783 -19.03 -3.90 7.76
C VAL A 783 -20.19 -3.24 8.49
N LEU A 784 -21.23 -4.03 8.77
CA LEU A 784 -22.49 -3.60 9.37
C LEU A 784 -22.60 -4.09 10.83
N ASP A 785 -23.09 -3.23 11.71
CA ASP A 785 -23.61 -3.62 13.02
C ASP A 785 -25.01 -3.04 13.27
N GLU A 786 -25.82 -3.70 14.10
CA GLU A 786 -27.18 -3.29 14.48
C GLU A 786 -27.35 -3.34 16.01
N VAL A 787 -27.92 -2.29 16.59
CA VAL A 787 -28.26 -2.19 18.01
C VAL A 787 -29.72 -1.77 18.18
N GLN A 788 -30.48 -2.52 18.98
CA GLN A 788 -31.83 -2.11 19.38
C GLN A 788 -31.77 -1.21 20.61
N VAL A 789 -32.55 -0.12 20.60
CA VAL A 789 -32.68 0.83 21.72
C VAL A 789 -34.13 0.94 22.15
N ASP A 790 -34.40 0.60 23.41
CA ASP A 790 -35.72 0.69 24.04
C ASP A 790 -35.76 1.84 25.06
N VAL A 791 -36.50 2.90 24.74
CA VAL A 791 -36.71 4.04 25.64
C VAL A 791 -38.04 3.88 26.34
N LEU A 792 -38.05 3.67 27.64
CA LEU A 792 -39.23 3.41 28.47
C LEU A 792 -39.87 4.71 28.96
N VAL A 793 -41.16 4.68 29.31
CA VAL A 793 -41.81 5.81 29.96
C VAL A 793 -41.30 5.91 31.41
N PRO A 794 -40.91 7.09 31.91
CA PRO A 794 -40.41 7.23 33.27
C PRO A 794 -41.46 6.76 34.29
N GLU A 795 -41.04 5.96 35.25
CA GLU A 795 -41.94 5.47 36.28
C GLU A 795 -42.48 6.66 37.09
N ILE A 796 -43.75 7.02 36.86
CA ILE A 796 -44.43 7.98 37.74
C ILE A 796 -44.58 7.29 39.09
N PRO A 797 -43.99 7.79 40.19
CA PRO A 797 -44.14 7.16 41.49
C PRO A 797 -45.63 7.17 41.85
N THR A 798 -46.27 6.01 41.79
CA THR A 798 -47.61 5.84 42.33
C THR A 798 -47.54 6.12 43.82
N THR A 799 -48.02 7.30 44.21
CA THR A 799 -48.43 7.58 45.58
C THR A 799 -49.72 6.81 45.88
N THR A 800 -49.69 5.48 45.76
CA THR A 800 -50.65 4.60 46.42
C THR A 800 -50.41 4.74 47.91
N GLY A 801 -51.28 5.54 48.53
CA GLY A 801 -51.13 5.99 49.90
C GLY A 801 -50.97 4.87 50.91
N GLU A 802 -49.79 4.82 51.52
CA GLU A 802 -49.67 4.50 52.93
C GLU A 802 -49.47 5.81 53.69
N LEU A 803 -50.57 6.37 54.21
CA LEU A 803 -50.43 7.21 55.40
C LEU A 803 -49.71 6.36 56.45
N PRO A 804 -48.61 6.84 57.06
CA PRO A 804 -47.81 6.00 57.93
C PRO A 804 -48.69 5.57 59.09
N ILE A 805 -48.81 4.25 59.29
CA ILE A 805 -49.47 3.60 60.43
C ILE A 805 -49.06 4.24 61.78
N LEU A 806 -47.91 4.92 61.82
CA LEU A 806 -47.43 5.77 62.91
C LEU A 806 -48.41 6.88 63.35
N LEU A 807 -49.16 7.52 62.44
CA LEU A 807 -50.15 8.55 62.77
C LEU A 807 -51.40 7.97 63.44
N ILE A 808 -51.81 6.75 63.05
CA ILE A 808 -52.92 6.01 63.68
C ILE A 808 -52.49 5.49 65.06
N ILE A 809 -51.25 5.01 65.21
CA ILE A 809 -50.70 4.60 66.51
C ILE A 809 -50.56 5.82 67.45
N ALA A 810 -50.11 6.97 66.95
CA ALA A 810 -50.00 8.20 67.75
C ALA A 810 -51.38 8.72 68.19
N ALA A 811 -52.40 8.66 67.33
CA ALA A 811 -53.77 9.00 67.68
C ALA A 811 -54.37 8.02 68.71
N ALA A 812 -54.11 6.70 68.57
CA ALA A 812 -54.55 5.70 69.55
C ALA A 812 -53.87 5.87 70.91
N ALA A 813 -52.57 6.19 70.95
CA ALA A 813 -51.84 6.47 72.18
C ALA A 813 -52.36 7.74 72.89
N ALA A 814 -52.68 8.79 72.13
CA ALA A 814 -53.27 10.02 72.68
C ALA A 814 -54.67 9.76 73.30
N VAL A 815 -55.50 8.92 72.68
CA VAL A 815 -56.80 8.53 73.23
C VAL A 815 -56.65 7.72 74.52
N VAL A 816 -55.69 6.80 74.60
CA VAL A 816 -55.41 6.05 75.84
C VAL A 816 -54.93 6.97 76.97
N ILE A 817 -54.07 7.95 76.67
CA ILE A 817 -53.62 8.94 77.66
C ILE A 817 -54.81 9.78 78.17
N ILE A 818 -55.71 10.21 77.27
CA ILE A 818 -56.91 10.97 77.66
C ILE A 818 -57.83 10.12 78.56
N ILE A 819 -58.03 8.83 78.25
CA ILE A 819 -58.85 7.92 79.08
C ILE A 819 -58.21 7.73 80.46
N VAL A 820 -56.88 7.56 80.55
CA VAL A 820 -56.17 7.46 81.83
C VAL A 820 -56.28 8.74 82.65
N VAL A 821 -56.15 9.91 82.02
CA VAL A 821 -56.33 11.22 82.68
C VAL A 821 -57.76 11.36 83.21
N VAL A 822 -58.78 10.98 82.43
CA VAL A 822 -60.19 11.02 82.88
C VAL A 822 -60.43 10.07 84.05
N ILE A 823 -59.85 8.86 84.05
CA ILE A 823 -59.98 7.90 85.16
C ILE A 823 -59.27 8.42 86.43
N VAL A 824 -58.10 9.05 86.30
CA VAL A 824 -57.36 9.64 87.44
C VAL A 824 -58.09 10.86 88.01
N VAL A 825 -58.68 11.71 87.15
CA VAL A 825 -59.49 12.86 87.58
C VAL A 825 -60.80 12.41 88.23
N GLN A 826 -61.47 11.37 87.71
CA GLN A 826 -62.68 10.83 88.34
C GLN A 826 -62.40 10.15 89.68
N ARG A 827 -61.23 9.53 89.88
CA ARG A 827 -60.83 8.96 91.18
C ARG A 827 -60.41 10.01 92.24
N ARG A 828 -60.06 11.23 91.84
CA ARG A 828 -59.78 12.35 92.78
C ARG A 828 -61.01 13.18 93.17
N SER A 829 -62.17 12.95 92.56
CA SER A 829 -63.44 13.59 92.97
C SER A 829 -64.27 12.78 93.98
N LYS A 830 -63.70 11.70 94.52
CA LYS A 830 -64.22 10.94 95.68
C LYS A 830 -63.19 10.86 96.82
N SER A 831 -62.65 12.03 97.18
CA SER A 831 -62.15 12.36 98.52
C SER A 831 -62.35 13.84 98.76
#